data_AF-A0A4R5DV79-F1
#
_entry.id   AF-A0A4R5DV79-F1
#
_cell.length_a   1.000
_cell.length_b   1.000
_cell.length_c   1.000
_cell.angle_alpha   90.00
_cell.angle_beta   90.00
_cell.angle_gamma   90.00
#
_symmetry.space_group_name_H-M   'P 1'
#
loop_
_entity.id
_entity.type
_entity.pdbx_description
1 polymer ?
#
loop_
_entity_poly.entity_id
_entity_poly.type
_entity_poly.pdbx_seq_one_letter_code
_entity_poly.pdbx_strand_id
1 'polypeptide(L)'
;MTAHRDDTGRGVGVVAGLDSPAPADPRQVGRELAASGTILRIDGLRTYFHTDESVVKAVDGVSLDVPRGRTICVVGESGCGKSITARSVLGLVDAPGRIEAGHLWWHPDPEAPAVDLAALDPHGAEIRQVRGGQIGMVFQEPMASLSPMYSIGDQLVQAIRLHRPVSAAEAKELAIAQLARVGIPQPERRFDSYSFQLSGGMCQRVMIAIALSCDPALLIADEPTTALDVTTQARILDLIAQLQDETGMSVMFITHDLGVVAEIADDVTVMYLGTVAEQGSVTDIFDRPEHPYTRALLESVPTLGQARSERLAAIAGMVPSPDDRPTGCPFHTRCPSVMPGLCDVTPPAVRQVGDRHEAACHLHDPDVERPPVPAAPAPNTATLTGAEDRSPAVAPDEAEPLLSVRGLRMTFPVKKGFFGRTVGHVQAVDDVDLDIRPGETLGLVGESGCGKTTLGRCIARALDPTAGTIRYRDPRGGAEVDLAQLEANQLRPYREHIRVIFQDPFGSLNPRKTLLQLIAEPLRHIRSERVDSSIEDRVAAMLRRVGLRPEFMRRYPHAFSGGQRQRINIARALITNPRLVIADEAVSALDVSIRAQILNLLSDLQDEYQLTYLFISHDLSVVEHICDRVAVMYLGRIVEQAETEEVFQRPGHPYTEALLSAVPVPDPHLRGAGRRIRLADDLPDPANPPSGCPFHTRCPHRRAERCADERPLLQLSPTGSSEHLAACHYADELSLAGVADPLS
;
A
#
# COMPACT_ATOMS: atom_id res chain seq x y z
N MET A 1 -64.13 38.69 5.37
CA MET A 1 -64.37 40.12 5.14
C MET A 1 -63.05 40.76 4.70
N THR A 2 -63.10 41.88 3.98
CA THR A 2 -61.96 42.62 3.41
C THR A 2 -61.53 43.81 4.29
N ALA A 3 -60.36 44.41 3.98
CA ALA A 3 -59.74 45.57 4.66
C ALA A 3 -59.26 45.28 6.12
N HIS A 4 -58.25 45.93 6.73
CA HIS A 4 -57.25 46.98 6.40
C HIS A 4 -56.22 47.00 7.61
N ARG A 5 -55.05 47.67 7.72
CA ARG A 5 -54.10 48.59 7.00
C ARG A 5 -52.81 48.64 7.88
N ASP A 6 -51.60 49.10 7.53
CA ASP A 6 -50.88 49.47 6.29
C ASP A 6 -49.35 49.55 6.59
N ASP A 7 -48.51 49.62 5.54
CA ASP A 7 -47.16 50.24 5.42
C ASP A 7 -46.10 50.25 6.58
N THR A 8 -44.89 49.76 6.29
CA THR A 8 -43.61 50.54 6.34
C THR A 8 -42.42 49.66 5.93
N GLY A 9 -41.58 50.15 5.01
CA GLY A 9 -40.47 49.37 4.45
C GLY A 9 -39.08 49.67 5.00
N ARG A 10 -38.16 48.69 4.89
CA ARG A 10 -36.71 48.92 4.78
C ARG A 10 -36.15 47.99 3.71
N GLY A 11 -35.71 48.56 2.58
CA GLY A 11 -35.02 47.82 1.55
C GLY A 11 -33.62 47.43 1.99
N VAL A 12 -33.32 46.13 2.05
CA VAL A 12 -31.95 45.63 1.97
C VAL A 12 -31.63 45.55 0.48
N GLY A 13 -30.60 46.27 0.03
CA GLY A 13 -30.20 46.25 -1.36
C GLY A 13 -29.73 44.85 -1.76
N VAL A 14 -30.35 44.28 -2.81
CA VAL A 14 -29.78 43.13 -3.50
C VAL A 14 -28.48 43.61 -4.16
N VAL A 15 -27.35 43.29 -3.55
CA VAL A 15 -26.05 43.47 -4.18
C VAL A 15 -26.05 42.57 -5.41
N ALA A 16 -25.88 43.16 -6.59
CA ALA A 16 -25.79 42.41 -7.83
C ALA A 16 -24.62 41.42 -7.77
N GLY A 17 -24.72 40.32 -8.51
CA GLY A 17 -23.76 39.23 -8.42
C GLY A 17 -22.32 39.67 -8.62
N LEU A 18 -21.40 39.01 -7.92
CA LEU A 18 -20.05 38.84 -8.45
C LEU A 18 -20.20 38.09 -9.77
N ASP A 19 -19.65 38.65 -10.86
CA ASP A 19 -19.74 38.03 -12.17
C ASP A 19 -19.08 36.64 -12.13
N SER A 20 -19.88 35.59 -12.29
CA SER A 20 -19.34 34.32 -12.75
C SER A 20 -18.65 34.58 -14.10
N PRO A 21 -17.38 34.17 -14.29
CA PRO A 21 -16.73 34.35 -15.59
C PRO A 21 -17.59 33.68 -16.67
N ALA A 22 -17.68 34.34 -17.84
CA ALA A 22 -18.42 33.78 -18.96
C ALA A 22 -17.84 32.38 -19.29
N PRO A 23 -18.69 31.37 -19.54
CA PRO A 23 -18.22 30.00 -19.78
C PRO A 23 -17.24 30.00 -20.95
N ALA A 24 -16.04 29.49 -20.72
CA ALA A 24 -14.94 29.55 -21.68
C ALA A 24 -15.34 28.87 -23.00
N ASP A 25 -15.01 29.48 -24.14
CA ASP A 25 -15.26 28.87 -25.46
C ASP A 25 -14.47 27.55 -25.54
N PRO A 26 -15.12 26.38 -25.68
CA PRO A 26 -14.42 25.10 -25.74
C PRO A 26 -13.47 24.98 -26.94
N ARG A 27 -13.63 25.84 -27.97
CA ARG A 27 -12.68 25.97 -29.08
C ARG A 27 -11.49 26.86 -28.76
N GLN A 28 -11.61 27.80 -27.83
CA GLN A 28 -10.46 28.51 -27.28
C GLN A 28 -9.67 27.55 -26.37
N VAL A 29 -10.35 26.93 -25.40
CA VAL A 29 -9.72 25.98 -24.46
C VAL A 29 -9.05 24.82 -25.20
N GLY A 30 -9.70 24.22 -26.21
CA GLY A 30 -9.07 23.17 -27.04
C GLY A 30 -7.76 23.62 -27.74
N ARG A 31 -7.69 24.87 -28.22
CA ARG A 31 -6.45 25.41 -28.82
C ARG A 31 -5.37 25.71 -27.78
N GLU A 32 -5.75 26.11 -26.57
CA GLU A 32 -4.82 26.30 -25.46
C GLU A 32 -4.26 24.96 -24.97
N LEU A 33 -5.10 23.93 -24.83
CA LEU A 33 -4.69 22.56 -24.48
C LEU A 33 -3.84 21.91 -25.58
N ALA A 34 -4.16 22.14 -26.86
CA ALA A 34 -3.31 21.72 -27.98
C ALA A 34 -1.91 22.36 -27.90
N ALA A 35 -1.84 23.66 -27.58
CA ALA A 35 -0.58 24.39 -27.48
C ALA A 35 0.27 24.01 -26.26
N SER A 36 -0.34 23.65 -25.13
CA SER A 36 0.37 23.10 -23.95
C SER A 36 0.65 21.60 -24.04
N GLY A 37 0.10 20.90 -25.03
CA GLY A 37 0.20 19.44 -25.14
C GLY A 37 -0.63 18.68 -24.11
N THR A 38 -1.65 19.30 -23.52
CA THR A 38 -2.51 18.71 -22.48
C THR A 38 -3.62 17.86 -23.10
N ILE A 39 -3.97 16.72 -22.48
CA ILE A 39 -5.11 15.87 -22.87
C ILE A 39 -6.33 16.04 -21.94
N LEU A 40 -6.06 16.32 -20.66
CA LEU A 40 -7.07 16.57 -19.64
C LEU A 40 -6.58 17.71 -18.74
N ARG A 41 -7.37 18.77 -18.58
CA ARG A 41 -7.18 19.80 -17.56
C ARG A 41 -8.28 19.70 -16.50
N ILE A 42 -7.88 19.54 -15.26
CA ILE A 42 -8.72 19.71 -14.08
C ILE A 42 -8.50 21.15 -13.61
N ASP A 43 -9.57 21.93 -13.46
CA ASP A 43 -9.49 23.34 -13.07
C ASP A 43 -10.49 23.67 -11.96
N GLY A 44 -9.98 24.04 -10.78
CA GLY A 44 -10.77 24.51 -9.65
C GLY A 44 -11.73 23.49 -9.06
N LEU A 45 -11.50 22.19 -9.29
CA LEU A 45 -12.42 21.10 -8.98
C LEU A 45 -12.81 21.09 -7.49
N ARG A 46 -14.12 21.11 -7.23
CA ARG A 46 -14.72 20.92 -5.91
C ARG A 46 -15.68 19.74 -5.94
N THR A 47 -15.41 18.72 -5.14
CA THR A 47 -16.24 17.51 -5.02
C THR A 47 -16.53 17.28 -3.54
N TYR A 48 -17.78 17.50 -3.14
CA TYR A 48 -18.23 17.46 -1.75
C TYR A 48 -19.28 16.37 -1.52
N PHE A 49 -19.31 15.77 -0.32
CA PHE A 49 -20.34 14.81 0.10
C PHE A 49 -21.24 15.42 1.16
N HIS A 50 -22.55 15.31 0.97
CA HIS A 50 -23.54 15.94 1.85
C HIS A 50 -24.17 14.90 2.77
N THR A 51 -23.69 14.85 4.01
CA THR A 51 -24.24 13.95 5.06
C THR A 51 -25.24 14.69 5.93
N ASP A 52 -26.02 13.95 6.73
CA ASP A 52 -26.96 14.55 7.68
C ASP A 52 -26.27 15.35 8.81
N GLU A 53 -24.98 15.11 9.06
CA GLU A 53 -24.19 15.76 10.12
C GLU A 53 -23.28 16.90 9.59
N SER A 54 -22.70 16.76 8.40
CA SER A 54 -21.73 17.71 7.83
C SER A 54 -21.59 17.65 6.30
N VAL A 55 -20.91 18.64 5.72
CA VAL A 55 -20.48 18.65 4.31
C VAL A 55 -19.00 18.29 4.23
N VAL A 56 -18.70 17.08 3.76
CA VAL A 56 -17.35 16.53 3.63
C VAL A 56 -16.66 17.15 2.42
N LYS A 57 -15.57 17.89 2.63
CA LYS A 57 -14.80 18.51 1.54
C LYS A 57 -13.69 17.57 1.03
N ALA A 58 -14.08 16.53 0.29
CA ALA A 58 -13.13 15.54 -0.24
C ALA A 58 -12.16 16.13 -1.29
N VAL A 59 -12.62 17.10 -2.10
CA VAL A 59 -11.81 17.89 -3.03
C VAL A 59 -12.32 19.34 -2.97
N ASP A 60 -11.44 20.34 -2.77
CA ASP A 60 -11.79 21.75 -2.59
C ASP A 60 -10.80 22.69 -3.30
N GLY A 61 -10.90 22.76 -4.64
CA GLY A 61 -10.09 23.63 -5.49
C GLY A 61 -8.83 22.97 -6.04
N VAL A 62 -8.93 21.71 -6.50
CA VAL A 62 -7.81 21.04 -7.18
C VAL A 62 -7.75 21.49 -8.64
N SER A 63 -6.57 21.91 -9.08
CA SER A 63 -6.23 22.08 -10.50
C SER A 63 -4.98 21.24 -10.81
N LEU A 64 -4.98 20.55 -11.96
CA LEU A 64 -3.80 19.86 -12.52
C LEU A 64 -4.00 19.59 -14.01
N ASP A 65 -2.89 19.50 -14.75
CA ASP A 65 -2.86 19.15 -16.17
C ASP A 65 -2.29 17.74 -16.36
N VAL A 66 -2.90 16.96 -17.25
CA VAL A 66 -2.38 15.68 -17.74
C VAL A 66 -1.79 15.91 -19.13
N PRO A 67 -0.46 15.85 -19.33
CA PRO A 67 0.14 16.00 -20.64
C PRO A 67 -0.05 14.74 -21.50
N ARG A 68 -0.11 14.93 -22.82
CA ARG A 68 -0.23 13.86 -23.82
C ARG A 68 0.99 12.94 -23.81
N GLY A 69 0.78 11.64 -23.68
CA GLY A 69 1.83 10.62 -23.76
C GLY A 69 2.85 10.66 -22.61
N ARG A 70 2.56 11.38 -21.51
CA ARG A 70 3.37 11.41 -20.28
C ARG A 70 2.63 10.74 -19.12
N THR A 71 3.37 10.47 -18.06
CA THR A 71 2.86 9.92 -16.80
C THR A 71 2.89 10.98 -15.71
N ILE A 72 1.70 11.42 -15.28
CA ILE A 72 1.49 12.31 -14.13
C ILE A 72 1.16 11.46 -12.90
N CYS A 73 1.98 11.57 -11.85
CA CYS A 73 1.72 10.88 -10.59
C CYS A 73 0.98 11.79 -9.60
N VAL A 74 -0.10 11.31 -9.01
CA VAL A 74 -0.86 12.03 -7.97
C VAL A 74 -0.65 11.33 -6.63
N VAL A 75 -0.02 12.02 -5.69
CA VAL A 75 0.53 11.44 -4.45
C VAL A 75 0.00 12.15 -3.20
N GLY A 76 0.11 11.49 -2.04
CA GLY A 76 -0.32 12.03 -0.74
C GLY A 76 -0.99 10.97 0.15
N GLU A 77 -1.19 11.35 1.42
CA GLU A 77 -1.80 10.49 2.46
C GLU A 77 -3.25 10.09 2.15
N SER A 78 -3.71 8.98 2.73
CA SER A 78 -5.06 8.45 2.56
C SER A 78 -6.11 9.46 3.00
N GLY A 79 -7.16 9.62 2.18
CA GLY A 79 -8.19 10.63 2.38
C GLY A 79 -7.82 12.04 1.89
N CYS A 80 -6.64 12.29 1.32
CA CYS A 80 -6.27 13.61 0.80
C CYS A 80 -7.00 14.03 -0.50
N GLY A 81 -7.76 13.13 -1.14
CA GLY A 81 -8.63 13.42 -2.28
C GLY A 81 -8.30 12.67 -3.58
N LYS A 82 -7.13 12.02 -3.70
CA LYS A 82 -6.58 11.42 -4.95
C LYS A 82 -7.63 10.67 -5.79
N SER A 83 -8.21 9.62 -5.23
CA SER A 83 -9.18 8.74 -5.88
C SER A 83 -10.52 9.42 -6.17
N ILE A 84 -10.90 10.45 -5.40
CA ILE A 84 -12.11 11.24 -5.67
C ILE A 84 -11.89 12.21 -6.83
N THR A 85 -10.70 12.78 -6.99
CA THR A 85 -10.31 13.55 -8.17
C THR A 85 -10.41 12.70 -9.43
N ALA A 86 -9.81 11.50 -9.44
CA ALA A 86 -9.94 10.52 -10.53
C ALA A 86 -11.40 10.13 -10.84
N ARG A 87 -12.20 9.80 -9.80
CA ARG A 87 -13.62 9.47 -9.99
C ARG A 87 -14.43 10.66 -10.50
N SER A 88 -14.07 11.89 -10.14
CA SER A 88 -14.73 13.11 -10.64
C SER A 88 -14.50 13.31 -12.13
N VAL A 89 -13.30 13.06 -12.66
CA VAL A 89 -12.99 13.07 -14.11
C VAL A 89 -13.98 12.19 -14.88
N LEU A 90 -14.31 11.02 -14.34
CA LEU A 90 -15.26 10.08 -14.95
C LEU A 90 -16.71 10.29 -14.46
N GLY A 91 -17.00 11.24 -13.58
CA GLY A 91 -18.32 11.39 -12.94
C GLY A 91 -18.79 10.13 -12.19
N LEU A 92 -17.86 9.32 -11.66
CA LEU A 92 -18.09 8.11 -10.86
C LEU A 92 -18.08 8.43 -9.35
N VAL A 93 -18.65 9.58 -8.98
CA VAL A 93 -18.76 10.02 -7.60
C VAL A 93 -20.06 9.46 -7.02
N ASP A 94 -19.95 8.56 -6.04
CA ASP A 94 -21.10 7.95 -5.37
C ASP A 94 -21.90 8.97 -4.54
N ALA A 95 -23.22 8.85 -4.54
CA ALA A 95 -24.09 9.66 -3.66
C ALA A 95 -23.76 9.38 -2.17
N PRO A 96 -23.73 10.40 -1.29
CA PRO A 96 -24.21 11.78 -1.49
C PRO A 96 -23.14 12.77 -1.99
N GLY A 97 -22.10 12.29 -2.66
CA GLY A 97 -21.10 13.10 -3.33
C GLY A 97 -21.62 13.76 -4.61
N ARG A 98 -21.13 14.96 -4.92
CA ARG A 98 -21.28 15.60 -6.24
C ARG A 98 -20.14 16.60 -6.50
N ILE A 99 -19.95 16.92 -7.78
CA ILE A 99 -19.15 18.08 -8.19
C ILE A 99 -19.98 19.34 -7.94
N GLU A 100 -19.42 20.30 -7.21
CA GLU A 100 -20.06 21.57 -6.84
C GLU A 100 -19.54 22.75 -7.67
N ALA A 101 -18.28 22.67 -8.14
CA ALA A 101 -17.63 23.68 -8.98
C ALA A 101 -16.37 23.11 -9.66
N GLY A 102 -15.84 23.87 -10.61
CA GLY A 102 -14.65 23.54 -11.40
C GLY A 102 -15.00 22.87 -12.73
N HIS A 103 -13.99 22.76 -13.60
CA HIS A 103 -14.10 22.23 -14.96
C HIS A 103 -13.16 21.04 -15.16
N LEU A 104 -13.57 20.14 -16.06
CA LEU A 104 -12.88 18.90 -16.40
C LEU A 104 -12.71 18.82 -17.92
N TRP A 105 -11.82 19.66 -18.45
CA TRP A 105 -11.63 19.84 -19.89
C TRP A 105 -10.89 18.66 -20.51
N TRP A 106 -11.65 17.76 -21.13
CA TRP A 106 -11.17 16.62 -21.90
C TRP A 106 -10.94 16.99 -23.37
N HIS A 107 -9.76 16.65 -23.89
CA HIS A 107 -9.32 17.03 -25.22
C HIS A 107 -8.48 15.91 -25.85
N PRO A 108 -9.09 14.82 -26.36
CA PRO A 108 -8.36 13.69 -26.92
C PRO A 108 -7.83 13.96 -28.34
N ASP A 109 -8.59 14.67 -29.17
CA ASP A 109 -8.24 15.04 -30.55
C ASP A 109 -7.78 16.51 -30.60
N PRO A 110 -6.53 16.81 -31.03
CA PRO A 110 -6.02 18.18 -31.12
C PRO A 110 -6.83 19.13 -32.01
N GLU A 111 -7.53 18.60 -33.03
CA GLU A 111 -8.29 19.39 -34.01
C GLU A 111 -9.77 19.60 -33.58
N ALA A 112 -10.20 18.94 -32.51
CA ALA A 112 -11.55 19.04 -31.97
C ALA A 112 -11.70 20.14 -30.90
N PRO A 113 -12.92 20.65 -30.64
CA PRO A 113 -13.21 21.41 -29.43
C PRO A 113 -12.97 20.55 -28.18
N ALA A 114 -12.53 21.17 -27.08
CA ALA A 114 -12.52 20.51 -25.77
C ALA A 114 -13.96 20.22 -25.30
N VAL A 115 -14.11 19.27 -24.37
CA VAL A 115 -15.38 18.92 -23.74
C VAL A 115 -15.21 19.02 -22.22
N ASP A 116 -16.02 19.84 -21.55
CA ASP A 116 -16.06 19.86 -20.09
C ASP A 116 -16.88 18.66 -19.57
N LEU A 117 -16.20 17.65 -19.01
CA LEU A 117 -16.84 16.46 -18.46
C LEU A 117 -17.70 16.76 -17.22
N ALA A 118 -17.45 17.88 -16.52
CA ALA A 118 -18.26 18.30 -15.37
C ALA A 118 -19.65 18.81 -15.79
N ALA A 119 -19.79 19.29 -17.04
CA ALA A 119 -21.04 19.81 -17.59
C ALA A 119 -21.94 18.73 -18.23
N LEU A 120 -21.46 17.49 -18.37
CA LEU A 120 -22.22 16.37 -18.95
C LEU A 120 -23.18 15.75 -17.92
N ASP A 121 -24.34 15.27 -18.38
CA ASP A 121 -25.22 14.41 -17.59
C ASP A 121 -24.47 13.14 -17.12
N PRO A 122 -24.31 12.89 -15.80
CA PRO A 122 -23.63 11.68 -15.29
C PRO A 122 -24.27 10.35 -15.71
N HIS A 123 -25.50 10.36 -16.24
CA HIS A 123 -26.18 9.20 -16.81
C HIS A 123 -26.38 9.30 -18.34
N GLY A 124 -25.88 10.38 -18.96
CA GLY A 124 -26.03 10.72 -20.36
C GLY A 124 -25.31 9.76 -21.31
N ALA A 125 -25.54 9.93 -22.61
CA ALA A 125 -24.88 9.11 -23.64
C ALA A 125 -23.40 9.50 -23.83
N GLU A 126 -23.07 10.79 -23.69
CA GLU A 126 -21.74 11.35 -23.99
C GLU A 126 -20.69 10.89 -22.97
N ILE A 127 -20.96 11.04 -21.66
CA ILE A 127 -20.06 10.54 -20.61
C ILE A 127 -19.88 9.01 -20.68
N ARG A 128 -20.87 8.27 -21.21
CA ARG A 128 -20.79 6.83 -21.49
C ARG A 128 -19.96 6.45 -22.72
N GLN A 129 -19.63 7.40 -23.60
CA GLN A 129 -18.61 7.18 -24.65
C GLN A 129 -17.20 7.43 -24.10
N VAL A 130 -17.05 8.35 -23.14
CA VAL A 130 -15.78 8.65 -22.47
C VAL A 130 -15.36 7.51 -21.54
N ARG A 131 -16.20 7.15 -20.56
CA ARG A 131 -15.97 6.06 -19.59
C ARG A 131 -15.72 4.72 -20.28
N GLY A 132 -14.54 4.12 -20.13
CA GLY A 132 -14.21 2.79 -20.67
C GLY A 132 -14.04 2.73 -22.19
N GLY A 133 -14.34 3.83 -22.91
CA GLY A 133 -14.09 3.99 -24.33
C GLY A 133 -12.84 4.83 -24.59
N GLN A 134 -12.90 6.12 -24.23
CA GLN A 134 -11.81 7.08 -24.45
C GLN A 134 -10.86 7.21 -23.24
N ILE A 135 -11.38 6.98 -22.03
CA ILE A 135 -10.62 6.97 -20.77
C ILE A 135 -10.84 5.63 -20.07
N GLY A 136 -9.76 4.88 -19.88
CA GLY A 136 -9.75 3.64 -19.10
C GLY A 136 -9.54 3.92 -17.60
N MET A 137 -10.10 3.09 -16.72
CA MET A 137 -9.82 3.14 -15.28
C MET A 137 -9.45 1.78 -14.71
N VAL A 138 -8.33 1.73 -14.01
CA VAL A 138 -7.91 0.66 -13.11
C VAL A 138 -8.21 1.14 -11.68
N PHE A 139 -8.89 0.32 -10.89
CA PHE A 139 -9.36 0.63 -9.53
C PHE A 139 -8.52 -0.10 -8.48
N GLN A 140 -8.40 0.50 -7.30
CA GLN A 140 -7.54 0.09 -6.16
C GLN A 140 -7.69 -1.38 -5.71
N GLU A 141 -8.90 -1.96 -5.82
CA GLU A 141 -9.15 -3.35 -5.42
C GLU A 141 -9.74 -4.17 -6.59
N PRO A 142 -8.92 -5.00 -7.28
CA PRO A 142 -9.41 -5.85 -8.37
C PRO A 142 -10.49 -6.84 -7.96
N MET A 143 -10.39 -7.43 -6.76
CA MET A 143 -11.36 -8.43 -6.29
C MET A 143 -12.70 -7.82 -5.86
N ALA A 144 -12.73 -6.55 -5.44
CA ALA A 144 -13.98 -5.84 -5.15
C ALA A 144 -14.65 -5.29 -6.43
N SER A 145 -13.85 -4.97 -7.45
CA SER A 145 -14.31 -4.34 -8.68
C SER A 145 -14.73 -5.34 -9.77
N LEU A 146 -14.07 -6.50 -9.86
CA LEU A 146 -14.45 -7.57 -10.79
C LEU A 146 -15.67 -8.33 -10.25
N SER A 147 -16.73 -8.44 -11.06
CA SER A 147 -17.93 -9.14 -10.64
C SER A 147 -17.67 -10.64 -10.45
N PRO A 148 -17.95 -11.22 -9.27
CA PRO A 148 -17.82 -12.66 -9.04
C PRO A 148 -18.97 -13.48 -9.66
N MET A 149 -20.00 -12.80 -10.21
CA MET A 149 -21.18 -13.43 -10.81
C MET A 149 -21.04 -13.75 -12.30
N TYR A 150 -20.05 -13.15 -12.97
CA TYR A 150 -19.79 -13.29 -14.40
C TYR A 150 -18.38 -13.84 -14.63
N SER A 151 -18.14 -14.48 -15.78
CA SER A 151 -16.77 -14.83 -16.15
C SER A 151 -15.96 -13.56 -16.47
N ILE A 152 -14.64 -13.70 -16.53
CA ILE A 152 -13.76 -12.64 -17.00
C ILE A 152 -14.05 -12.31 -18.46
N GLY A 153 -14.29 -13.33 -19.29
CA GLY A 153 -14.62 -13.19 -20.69
C GLY A 153 -15.91 -12.40 -20.94
N ASP A 154 -16.97 -12.64 -20.14
CA ASP A 154 -18.22 -11.87 -20.20
C ASP A 154 -17.96 -10.37 -19.97
N GLN A 155 -17.10 -10.03 -19.00
CA GLN A 155 -16.82 -8.65 -18.59
C GLN A 155 -16.01 -7.89 -19.65
N LEU A 156 -14.98 -8.51 -20.26
CA LEU A 156 -14.29 -7.92 -21.40
C LEU A 156 -15.21 -7.79 -22.63
N VAL A 157 -15.99 -8.83 -22.97
CA VAL A 157 -16.91 -8.80 -24.11
C VAL A 157 -18.00 -7.74 -23.93
N GLN A 158 -18.46 -7.51 -22.70
CA GLN A 158 -19.40 -6.42 -22.39
C GLN A 158 -18.77 -5.05 -22.63
N ALA A 159 -17.55 -4.80 -22.14
CA ALA A 159 -16.84 -3.54 -22.36
C ALA A 159 -16.60 -3.28 -23.86
N ILE A 160 -15.99 -4.24 -24.56
CA ILE A 160 -15.68 -4.13 -26.00
C ILE A 160 -16.94 -3.80 -26.80
N ARG A 161 -18.06 -4.50 -26.56
CA ARG A 161 -19.31 -4.31 -27.31
C ARG A 161 -20.12 -3.08 -26.92
N LEU A 162 -19.76 -2.39 -25.83
CA LEU A 162 -20.36 -1.11 -25.46
C LEU A 162 -19.77 0.05 -26.28
N HIS A 163 -18.49 -0.03 -26.67
CA HIS A 163 -17.77 1.06 -27.32
C HIS A 163 -17.34 0.76 -28.77
N ARG A 164 -17.22 -0.52 -29.16
CA ARG A 164 -16.81 -0.95 -30.52
C ARG A 164 -17.94 -1.67 -31.25
N PRO A 165 -18.23 -1.34 -32.53
CA PRO A 165 -19.34 -1.91 -33.30
C PRO A 165 -18.98 -3.31 -33.86
N VAL A 166 -18.78 -4.29 -32.98
CA VAL A 166 -18.33 -5.65 -33.31
C VAL A 166 -19.35 -6.72 -32.89
N SER A 167 -19.32 -7.87 -33.55
CA SER A 167 -20.10 -9.05 -33.17
C SER A 167 -19.60 -9.69 -31.87
N ALA A 168 -20.39 -10.61 -31.31
CA ALA A 168 -19.99 -11.35 -30.12
C ALA A 168 -18.82 -12.33 -30.35
N ALA A 169 -18.56 -12.73 -31.59
CA ALA A 169 -17.41 -13.58 -31.94
C ALA A 169 -16.12 -12.75 -31.97
N GLU A 170 -16.12 -11.67 -32.76
CA GLU A 170 -15.00 -10.72 -32.84
C GLU A 170 -14.66 -10.13 -31.46
N ALA A 171 -15.68 -9.81 -30.64
CA ALA A 171 -15.46 -9.37 -29.27
C ALA A 171 -14.80 -10.43 -28.37
N LYS A 172 -15.08 -11.73 -28.57
CA LYS A 172 -14.40 -12.81 -27.83
C LYS A 172 -12.94 -12.96 -28.29
N GLU A 173 -12.67 -12.85 -29.58
CA GLU A 173 -11.31 -12.88 -30.13
C GLU A 173 -10.48 -11.69 -29.63
N LEU A 174 -11.04 -10.47 -29.67
CA LEU A 174 -10.44 -9.27 -29.08
C LEU A 174 -10.21 -9.39 -27.57
N ALA A 175 -11.17 -9.94 -26.82
CA ALA A 175 -11.02 -10.17 -25.38
C ALA A 175 -9.89 -11.17 -25.05
N ILE A 176 -9.78 -12.27 -25.81
CA ILE A 176 -8.68 -13.22 -25.65
C ILE A 176 -7.34 -12.57 -26.02
N ALA A 177 -7.30 -11.75 -27.07
CA ALA A 177 -6.10 -11.00 -27.44
C ALA A 177 -5.68 -9.97 -26.37
N GLN A 178 -6.62 -9.25 -25.74
CA GLN A 178 -6.32 -8.34 -24.64
C GLN A 178 -5.85 -9.08 -23.38
N LEU A 179 -6.44 -10.24 -23.05
CA LEU A 179 -5.94 -11.13 -21.99
C LEU A 179 -4.51 -11.61 -22.29
N ALA A 180 -4.19 -11.95 -23.54
CA ALA A 180 -2.83 -12.30 -23.94
C ALA A 180 -1.87 -11.11 -23.83
N ARG A 181 -2.28 -9.90 -24.26
CA ARG A 181 -1.48 -8.67 -24.25
C ARG A 181 -1.03 -8.26 -22.84
N VAL A 182 -1.89 -8.42 -21.83
CA VAL A 182 -1.52 -8.20 -20.41
C VAL A 182 -0.78 -9.39 -19.76
N GLY A 183 -0.48 -10.45 -20.52
CA GLY A 183 0.21 -11.64 -20.03
C GLY A 183 -0.62 -12.55 -19.12
N ILE A 184 -1.91 -12.77 -19.42
CA ILE A 184 -2.67 -13.85 -18.76
C ILE A 184 -2.27 -15.21 -19.36
N PRO A 185 -1.79 -16.17 -18.56
CA PRO A 185 -1.43 -17.51 -19.01
C PRO A 185 -2.67 -18.31 -19.45
N GLN A 186 -2.59 -18.96 -20.63
CA GLN A 186 -3.68 -19.74 -21.24
C GLN A 186 -4.98 -18.90 -21.37
N PRO A 187 -4.95 -17.76 -22.08
CA PRO A 187 -6.02 -16.76 -22.06
C PRO A 187 -7.37 -17.32 -22.55
N GLU A 188 -7.38 -18.28 -23.47
CA GLU A 188 -8.57 -18.98 -23.96
C GLU A 188 -9.26 -19.78 -22.85
N ARG A 189 -8.48 -20.37 -21.94
CA ARG A 189 -8.96 -21.11 -20.76
C ARG A 189 -9.32 -20.18 -19.60
N ARG A 190 -8.63 -19.04 -19.48
CA ARG A 190 -8.90 -18.03 -18.43
C ARG A 190 -10.08 -17.13 -18.76
N PHE A 191 -10.46 -17.01 -20.03
CA PHE A 191 -11.69 -16.35 -20.48
C PHE A 191 -12.92 -16.86 -19.71
N ASP A 192 -13.12 -18.19 -19.64
CA ASP A 192 -14.27 -18.81 -18.95
C ASP A 192 -14.06 -18.95 -17.42
N SER A 193 -13.05 -18.30 -16.84
CA SER A 193 -12.79 -18.30 -15.38
C SER A 193 -13.48 -17.14 -14.66
N TYR A 194 -13.66 -17.28 -13.34
CA TYR A 194 -14.21 -16.23 -12.46
C TYR A 194 -13.10 -15.60 -11.60
N SER A 195 -13.30 -14.38 -11.10
CA SER A 195 -12.29 -13.64 -10.30
C SER A 195 -11.74 -14.43 -9.11
N PHE A 196 -12.60 -15.15 -8.36
CA PHE A 196 -12.21 -16.01 -7.24
C PHE A 196 -11.44 -17.30 -7.63
N GLN A 197 -11.15 -17.51 -8.92
CA GLN A 197 -10.36 -18.63 -9.46
C GLN A 197 -8.97 -18.18 -9.97
N LEU A 198 -8.64 -16.91 -9.79
CA LEU A 198 -7.42 -16.26 -10.23
C LEU A 198 -6.61 -15.76 -9.01
N SER A 199 -5.32 -15.47 -9.19
CA SER A 199 -4.51 -14.79 -8.17
C SER A 199 -4.77 -13.27 -8.17
N GLY A 200 -4.34 -12.55 -7.13
CA GLY A 200 -4.45 -11.09 -7.07
C GLY A 200 -3.82 -10.39 -8.28
N GLY A 201 -2.59 -10.77 -8.65
CA GLY A 201 -1.91 -10.25 -9.84
C GLY A 201 -2.59 -10.61 -11.16
N MET A 202 -3.22 -11.78 -11.26
CA MET A 202 -4.07 -12.10 -12.42
C MET A 202 -5.33 -11.24 -12.47
N CYS A 203 -6.00 -10.99 -11.34
CA CYS A 203 -7.13 -10.07 -11.27
C CYS A 203 -6.72 -8.63 -11.64
N GLN A 204 -5.54 -8.16 -11.23
CA GLN A 204 -4.98 -6.87 -11.64
C GLN A 204 -4.81 -6.80 -13.16
N ARG A 205 -4.14 -7.79 -13.75
CA ARG A 205 -3.95 -7.87 -15.22
C ARG A 205 -5.27 -7.93 -15.97
N VAL A 206 -6.25 -8.70 -15.48
CA VAL A 206 -7.61 -8.74 -16.03
C VAL A 206 -8.30 -7.37 -15.99
N MET A 207 -8.18 -6.64 -14.88
CA MET A 207 -8.72 -5.28 -14.78
C MET A 207 -8.03 -4.32 -15.78
N ILE A 208 -6.70 -4.41 -15.93
CA ILE A 208 -5.96 -3.63 -16.95
C ILE A 208 -6.44 -3.98 -18.36
N ALA A 209 -6.68 -5.27 -18.66
CA ALA A 209 -7.22 -5.69 -19.95
C ALA A 209 -8.65 -5.17 -20.19
N ILE A 210 -9.49 -5.05 -19.15
CA ILE A 210 -10.81 -4.40 -19.26
C ILE A 210 -10.64 -2.89 -19.51
N ALA A 211 -9.81 -2.19 -18.74
CA ALA A 211 -9.56 -0.76 -18.87
C ALA A 211 -8.99 -0.38 -20.25
N LEU A 212 -8.17 -1.26 -20.84
CA LEU A 212 -7.53 -1.06 -22.14
C LEU A 212 -8.24 -1.76 -23.31
N SER A 213 -9.36 -2.44 -23.08
CA SER A 213 -10.10 -3.19 -24.11
C SER A 213 -10.54 -2.32 -25.30
N CYS A 214 -10.64 -1.01 -25.09
CA CYS A 214 -11.05 0.00 -26.08
C CYS A 214 -9.88 0.84 -26.63
N ASP A 215 -8.64 0.56 -26.22
CA ASP A 215 -7.42 1.33 -26.51
C ASP A 215 -7.60 2.85 -26.21
N PRO A 216 -7.79 3.22 -24.92
CA PRO A 216 -8.10 4.59 -24.50
C PRO A 216 -6.91 5.55 -24.64
N ALA A 217 -7.19 6.84 -24.79
CA ALA A 217 -6.16 7.88 -24.90
C ALA A 217 -5.61 8.35 -23.53
N LEU A 218 -6.33 8.04 -22.45
CA LEU A 218 -5.90 8.23 -21.06
C LEU A 218 -6.22 6.98 -20.23
N LEU A 219 -5.23 6.47 -19.51
CA LEU A 219 -5.40 5.48 -18.46
C LEU A 219 -5.33 6.18 -17.09
N ILE A 220 -6.39 6.07 -16.30
CA ILE A 220 -6.40 6.45 -14.89
C ILE A 220 -6.13 5.17 -14.08
N ALA A 221 -5.07 5.16 -13.27
CA ALA A 221 -4.69 4.02 -12.44
C ALA A 221 -4.74 4.41 -10.95
N ASP A 222 -5.81 4.01 -10.27
CA ASP A 222 -6.08 4.32 -8.86
C ASP A 222 -5.45 3.24 -7.96
N GLU A 223 -4.25 3.49 -7.41
CA GLU A 223 -3.47 2.56 -6.57
C GLU A 223 -3.35 1.11 -7.12
N PRO A 224 -2.84 0.92 -8.36
CA PRO A 224 -2.91 -0.35 -9.11
C PRO A 224 -1.92 -1.44 -8.64
N THR A 225 -1.14 -1.20 -7.59
CA THR A 225 -0.11 -2.14 -7.11
C THR A 225 -0.11 -2.38 -5.60
N THR A 226 -0.90 -1.64 -4.81
CA THR A 226 -0.90 -1.63 -3.33
C THR A 226 -1.12 -3.00 -2.66
N ALA A 227 -1.72 -3.97 -3.37
CA ALA A 227 -1.99 -5.32 -2.86
C ALA A 227 -1.14 -6.42 -3.53
N LEU A 228 0.01 -6.07 -4.11
CA LEU A 228 0.89 -6.96 -4.88
C LEU A 228 2.28 -7.07 -4.23
N ASP A 229 2.97 -8.19 -4.43
CA ASP A 229 4.40 -8.31 -4.06
C ASP A 229 5.28 -7.48 -5.01
N VAL A 230 6.50 -7.13 -4.58
CA VAL A 230 7.44 -6.29 -5.35
C VAL A 230 7.70 -6.80 -6.78
N THR A 231 7.75 -8.11 -7.02
CA THR A 231 7.99 -8.63 -8.38
C THR A 231 6.76 -8.47 -9.27
N THR A 232 5.57 -8.69 -8.70
CA THR A 232 4.30 -8.46 -9.40
C THR A 232 4.05 -6.96 -9.62
N GLN A 233 4.37 -6.10 -8.64
CA GLN A 233 4.35 -4.63 -8.78
C GLN A 233 5.23 -4.19 -9.96
N ALA A 234 6.52 -4.52 -9.95
CA ALA A 234 7.46 -4.16 -11.02
C ALA A 234 6.97 -4.60 -12.41
N ARG A 235 6.40 -5.81 -12.53
CA ARG A 235 5.81 -6.29 -13.81
C ARG A 235 4.57 -5.50 -14.26
N ILE A 236 3.76 -4.99 -13.34
CA ILE A 236 2.60 -4.14 -13.69
C ILE A 236 3.07 -2.76 -14.17
N LEU A 237 4.15 -2.22 -13.59
CA LEU A 237 4.77 -0.98 -14.05
C LEU A 237 5.42 -1.15 -15.44
N ASP A 238 6.26 -2.18 -15.61
CA ASP A 238 6.84 -2.58 -16.89
C ASP A 238 5.75 -2.73 -17.99
N LEU A 239 4.61 -3.35 -17.65
CA LEU A 239 3.48 -3.54 -18.55
C LEU A 239 2.78 -2.22 -18.91
N ILE A 240 2.52 -1.34 -17.94
CA ILE A 240 1.87 -0.04 -18.20
C ILE A 240 2.79 0.84 -19.06
N ALA A 241 4.10 0.84 -18.82
CA ALA A 241 5.09 1.56 -19.62
C ALA A 241 5.16 1.02 -21.07
N GLN A 242 5.23 -0.30 -21.26
CA GLN A 242 5.18 -0.90 -22.60
C GLN A 242 3.89 -0.50 -23.36
N LEU A 243 2.74 -0.53 -22.67
CA LEU A 243 1.46 -0.18 -23.28
C LEU A 243 1.34 1.32 -23.59
N GLN A 244 2.01 2.17 -22.82
CA GLN A 244 2.17 3.60 -23.09
C GLN A 244 3.02 3.82 -24.36
N ASP A 245 4.17 3.17 -24.47
CA ASP A 245 5.03 3.22 -25.67
C ASP A 245 4.32 2.67 -26.93
N GLU A 246 3.54 1.59 -26.80
CA GLU A 246 2.79 0.97 -27.91
C GLU A 246 1.64 1.84 -28.45
N THR A 247 1.01 2.67 -27.61
CA THR A 247 -0.27 3.34 -27.94
C THR A 247 -0.20 4.87 -27.94
N GLY A 248 0.81 5.46 -27.30
CA GLY A 248 0.85 6.89 -27.02
C GLY A 248 -0.18 7.35 -25.98
N MET A 249 -0.80 6.43 -25.22
CA MET A 249 -1.74 6.81 -24.16
C MET A 249 -1.07 7.66 -23.08
N SER A 250 -1.83 8.56 -22.49
CA SER A 250 -1.40 9.34 -21.32
C SER A 250 -1.74 8.55 -20.05
N VAL A 251 -0.99 8.70 -18.97
CA VAL A 251 -1.24 7.96 -17.72
C VAL A 251 -1.38 8.90 -16.54
N MET A 252 -2.51 8.82 -15.83
CA MET A 252 -2.71 9.45 -14.53
C MET A 252 -2.61 8.37 -13.45
N PHE A 253 -1.47 8.31 -12.77
CA PHE A 253 -1.15 7.24 -11.82
C PHE A 253 -1.28 7.76 -10.38
N ILE A 254 -2.23 7.22 -9.61
CA ILE A 254 -2.39 7.53 -8.20
C ILE A 254 -1.67 6.48 -7.36
N THR A 255 -0.81 6.92 -6.45
CA THR A 255 -0.12 6.04 -5.51
C THR A 255 0.27 6.78 -4.22
N HIS A 256 0.61 6.03 -3.18
CA HIS A 256 1.30 6.53 -1.99
C HIS A 256 2.76 6.05 -1.93
N ASP A 257 3.18 5.14 -2.80
CA ASP A 257 4.55 4.63 -2.91
C ASP A 257 5.41 5.60 -3.75
N LEU A 258 6.32 6.32 -3.09
CA LEU A 258 7.21 7.30 -3.73
C LEU A 258 8.38 6.64 -4.49
N GLY A 259 8.72 5.39 -4.21
CA GLY A 259 9.68 4.63 -5.03
C GLY A 259 9.12 4.36 -6.43
N VAL A 260 7.85 3.98 -6.50
CA VAL A 260 7.13 3.83 -7.78
C VAL A 260 7.06 5.16 -8.55
N VAL A 261 6.85 6.28 -7.84
CA VAL A 261 6.78 7.62 -8.46
C VAL A 261 8.10 8.01 -9.10
N ALA A 262 9.24 7.81 -8.42
CA ALA A 262 10.57 8.04 -9.00
C ALA A 262 10.82 7.22 -10.27
N GLU A 263 10.28 6.00 -10.34
CA GLU A 263 10.46 5.07 -11.46
C GLU A 263 9.59 5.41 -12.69
N ILE A 264 8.36 5.89 -12.51
CA ILE A 264 7.39 6.02 -13.62
C ILE A 264 6.98 7.46 -13.96
N ALA A 265 7.13 8.42 -13.05
CA ALA A 265 6.60 9.76 -13.23
C ALA A 265 7.49 10.61 -14.15
N ASP A 266 6.85 11.45 -14.96
CA ASP A 266 7.52 12.56 -15.63
C ASP A 266 7.21 13.90 -14.94
N ASP A 267 6.02 14.00 -14.36
CA ASP A 267 5.51 15.11 -13.55
C ASP A 267 4.76 14.55 -12.32
N VAL A 268 4.68 15.29 -11.21
CA VAL A 268 4.10 14.85 -9.93
C VAL A 268 3.24 15.96 -9.30
N THR A 269 2.02 15.62 -8.88
CA THR A 269 1.11 16.47 -8.09
C THR A 269 0.97 15.91 -6.67
N VAL A 270 1.38 16.69 -5.67
CA VAL A 270 1.29 16.35 -4.25
C VAL A 270 0.00 16.91 -3.66
N MET A 271 -0.92 16.05 -3.23
CA MET A 271 -2.20 16.44 -2.64
C MET A 271 -2.21 16.33 -1.11
N TYR A 272 -2.78 17.34 -0.44
CA TYR A 272 -3.08 17.30 0.99
C TYR A 272 -4.50 17.82 1.28
N LEU A 273 -5.26 17.03 2.06
CA LEU A 273 -6.57 17.34 2.62
C LEU A 273 -7.52 18.08 1.64
N GLY A 274 -7.68 17.56 0.42
CA GLY A 274 -8.58 18.07 -0.63
C GLY A 274 -7.99 19.14 -1.55
N THR A 275 -6.71 19.47 -1.45
CA THR A 275 -6.02 20.51 -2.26
C THR A 275 -4.66 20.05 -2.75
N VAL A 276 -4.15 20.67 -3.83
CA VAL A 276 -2.73 20.54 -4.23
C VAL A 276 -1.87 21.35 -3.25
N ALA A 277 -0.80 20.73 -2.75
CA ALA A 277 0.21 21.36 -1.91
C ALA A 277 1.45 21.78 -2.71
N GLU A 278 1.82 20.97 -3.71
CA GLU A 278 2.98 21.18 -4.59
C GLU A 278 2.77 20.41 -5.90
N GLN A 279 3.31 20.91 -7.01
CA GLN A 279 3.31 20.21 -8.30
C GLN A 279 4.57 20.58 -9.09
N GLY A 280 5.23 19.61 -9.73
CA GLY A 280 6.47 19.85 -10.48
C GLY A 280 6.87 18.69 -11.37
N SER A 281 8.05 18.76 -12.00
CA SER A 281 8.65 17.55 -12.58
C SER A 281 9.08 16.57 -11.49
N VAL A 282 9.27 15.29 -11.82
CA VAL A 282 9.70 14.30 -10.81
C VAL A 282 11.03 14.68 -10.14
N THR A 283 11.98 15.25 -10.88
CA THR A 283 13.26 15.72 -10.32
C THR A 283 13.10 16.99 -9.49
N ASP A 284 12.26 17.96 -9.89
CA ASP A 284 11.98 19.14 -9.05
C ASP A 284 11.46 18.74 -7.65
N ILE A 285 10.49 17.80 -7.62
CA ILE A 285 9.82 17.37 -6.39
C ILE A 285 10.74 16.55 -5.48
N PHE A 286 11.61 15.69 -6.04
CA PHE A 286 12.50 14.84 -5.25
C PHE A 286 13.79 15.58 -4.84
N ASP A 287 14.42 16.34 -5.74
CA ASP A 287 15.69 17.04 -5.48
C ASP A 287 15.49 18.30 -4.61
N ARG A 288 14.36 18.99 -4.78
CA ARG A 288 14.09 20.31 -4.19
C ARG A 288 12.61 20.47 -3.74
N PRO A 289 12.09 19.63 -2.82
CA PRO A 289 10.74 19.78 -2.29
C PRO A 289 10.57 21.12 -1.54
N GLU A 290 9.76 22.01 -2.08
CA GLU A 290 9.57 23.40 -1.59
C GLU A 290 8.44 23.51 -0.57
N HIS A 291 7.40 22.67 -0.63
CA HIS A 291 6.34 22.63 0.39
C HIS A 291 6.75 21.71 1.57
N PRO A 292 6.66 22.14 2.86
CA PRO A 292 7.10 21.34 4.01
C PRO A 292 6.44 19.96 4.15
N TYR A 293 5.21 19.79 3.62
CA TYR A 293 4.54 18.49 3.55
C TYR A 293 5.26 17.50 2.62
N THR A 294 5.63 17.93 1.42
CA THR A 294 6.29 17.11 0.41
C THR A 294 7.64 16.62 0.90
N ARG A 295 8.40 17.52 1.54
CA ARG A 295 9.67 17.19 2.18
C ARG A 295 9.47 16.13 3.27
N ALA A 296 8.51 16.33 4.18
CA ALA A 296 8.24 15.38 5.24
C ALA A 296 7.63 14.04 4.76
N LEU A 297 7.00 14.01 3.57
CA LEU A 297 6.60 12.77 2.90
C LEU A 297 7.82 11.99 2.38
N LEU A 298 8.74 12.66 1.68
CA LEU A 298 9.97 12.07 1.14
C LEU A 298 10.89 11.59 2.28
N GLU A 299 11.08 12.40 3.32
CA GLU A 299 11.80 12.03 4.54
C GLU A 299 11.20 10.80 5.26
N SER A 300 9.90 10.51 5.05
CA SER A 300 9.24 9.34 5.65
C SER A 300 9.45 8.03 4.87
N VAL A 301 10.11 8.05 3.70
CA VAL A 301 10.34 6.85 2.86
C VAL A 301 11.53 6.04 3.40
N PRO A 302 11.36 4.77 3.79
CA PRO A 302 12.49 3.89 4.10
C PRO A 302 13.30 3.66 2.82
N THR A 303 14.56 4.09 2.81
CA THR A 303 15.46 3.89 1.67
C THR A 303 16.41 2.74 1.96
N LEU A 304 16.56 1.82 0.99
CA LEU A 304 17.44 0.66 1.15
C LEU A 304 18.89 1.08 1.40
N GLY A 305 19.63 0.31 2.19
CA GLY A 305 21.00 0.62 2.60
C GLY A 305 21.15 1.73 3.65
N GLN A 306 20.04 2.27 4.19
CA GLN A 306 20.09 3.15 5.37
C GLN A 306 20.27 2.32 6.66
N ALA A 307 21.13 2.81 7.56
CA ALA A 307 21.45 2.08 8.79
C ALA A 307 20.24 1.96 9.74
N ARG A 308 19.97 0.72 10.20
CA ARG A 308 18.88 0.34 11.14
C ARG A 308 18.84 1.11 12.47
N SER A 309 19.86 1.91 12.76
CA SER A 309 20.02 2.68 14.01
C SER A 309 19.25 3.99 14.04
N GLU A 310 18.87 4.55 12.89
CA GLU A 310 18.19 5.85 12.80
C GLU A 310 16.68 5.66 12.74
N ARG A 311 15.91 6.38 13.54
CA ARG A 311 14.44 6.32 13.49
C ARG A 311 13.94 7.00 12.23
N LEU A 312 13.06 6.34 11.46
CA LEU A 312 12.38 6.97 10.32
C LEU A 312 11.75 8.30 10.74
N ALA A 313 11.98 9.36 9.95
CA ALA A 313 11.20 10.56 10.07
C ALA A 313 9.73 10.23 9.79
N ALA A 314 8.82 10.97 10.44
CA ALA A 314 7.40 10.71 10.32
C ALA A 314 6.62 12.01 10.53
N ILE A 315 5.71 12.32 9.61
CA ILE A 315 4.89 13.53 9.67
C ILE A 315 4.06 13.52 10.96
N ALA A 316 4.30 14.51 11.83
CA ALA A 316 3.75 14.55 13.19
C ALA A 316 2.22 14.54 13.23
N GLY A 317 1.65 14.03 14.33
CA GLY A 317 0.21 14.00 14.57
C GLY A 317 -0.57 13.07 13.63
N MET A 318 -1.88 13.34 13.49
CA MET A 318 -2.79 12.64 12.58
C MET A 318 -3.25 13.61 11.48
N VAL A 319 -3.55 13.09 10.29
CA VAL A 319 -4.34 13.83 9.28
C VAL A 319 -5.68 14.26 9.92
N PRO A 320 -6.10 15.54 9.81
CA PRO A 320 -7.43 15.98 10.22
C PRO A 320 -8.54 15.28 9.43
N SER A 321 -9.77 15.26 9.95
CA SER A 321 -10.90 14.78 9.13
C SER A 321 -11.24 15.80 8.05
N PRO A 322 -11.62 15.41 6.82
CA PRO A 322 -12.13 16.34 5.81
C PRO A 322 -13.41 17.10 6.24
N ASP A 323 -14.10 16.63 7.28
CA ASP A 323 -15.24 17.31 7.92
C ASP A 323 -14.80 18.43 8.88
N ASP A 324 -13.60 18.30 9.46
CA ASP A 324 -13.00 19.18 10.47
C ASP A 324 -11.73 19.82 9.87
N ARG A 325 -11.89 20.38 8.66
CA ARG A 325 -10.80 20.96 7.86
C ARG A 325 -10.25 22.20 8.58
N PRO A 326 -8.95 22.25 8.94
CA PRO A 326 -8.37 23.42 9.60
C PRO A 326 -8.50 24.68 8.73
N THR A 327 -8.61 25.84 9.39
CA THR A 327 -8.60 27.14 8.72
C THR A 327 -7.22 27.47 8.15
N GLY A 328 -7.18 28.41 7.21
CA GLY A 328 -5.93 28.83 6.56
C GLY A 328 -5.30 27.76 5.67
N CYS A 329 -3.99 27.55 5.84
CA CYS A 329 -3.24 26.46 5.24
C CYS A 329 -3.68 25.12 5.86
N PRO A 330 -4.18 24.15 5.06
CA PRO A 330 -4.68 22.87 5.61
C PRO A 330 -3.64 22.07 6.41
N PHE A 331 -2.35 22.23 6.10
CA PHE A 331 -1.24 21.51 6.74
C PHE A 331 -0.72 22.17 8.03
N HIS A 332 -1.19 23.37 8.40
CA HIS A 332 -0.57 24.15 9.49
C HIS A 332 -0.49 23.42 10.83
N THR A 333 -1.47 22.54 11.14
CA THR A 333 -1.54 21.75 12.38
C THR A 333 -0.45 20.68 12.52
N ARG A 334 0.30 20.40 11.44
CA ARG A 334 1.37 19.38 11.37
C ARG A 334 2.67 19.94 10.77
N CYS A 335 2.68 21.21 10.36
CA CYS A 335 3.81 21.83 9.67
C CYS A 335 4.92 22.24 10.66
N PRO A 336 6.17 21.78 10.51
CA PRO A 336 7.28 22.21 11.36
C PRO A 336 7.63 23.70 11.14
N SER A 337 7.34 24.23 9.94
CA SER A 337 7.58 25.62 9.54
C SER A 337 6.30 26.48 9.60
N VAL A 338 5.39 26.19 10.54
CA VAL A 338 4.13 26.95 10.71
C VAL A 338 4.42 28.40 11.14
N MET A 339 3.66 29.34 10.58
CA MET A 339 3.68 30.76 10.95
C MET A 339 2.33 31.15 11.60
N PRO A 340 2.24 31.17 12.94
CA PRO A 340 0.99 31.50 13.65
C PRO A 340 0.50 32.93 13.37
N GLY A 341 -0.81 33.10 13.25
CA GLY A 341 -1.46 34.33 12.79
C GLY A 341 -1.57 34.47 11.27
N LEU A 342 -0.94 33.57 10.50
CA LEU A 342 -0.96 33.56 9.03
C LEU A 342 -1.38 32.19 8.49
N CYS A 343 -0.63 31.12 8.82
CA CYS A 343 -0.87 29.76 8.34
C CYS A 343 -2.18 29.16 8.86
N ASP A 344 -2.65 29.56 10.03
CA ASP A 344 -3.89 29.11 10.68
C ASP A 344 -5.12 29.94 10.28
N VAL A 345 -4.92 31.10 9.63
CA VAL A 345 -5.98 32.05 9.28
C VAL A 345 -6.23 32.09 7.77
N THR A 346 -5.17 32.23 6.98
CA THR A 346 -5.26 32.54 5.54
C THR A 346 -4.78 31.35 4.70
N PRO A 347 -5.53 30.89 3.68
CA PRO A 347 -5.04 29.85 2.77
C PRO A 347 -3.89 30.40 1.91
N PRO A 348 -2.82 29.63 1.68
CA PRO A 348 -1.74 30.06 0.81
C PRO A 348 -2.19 30.10 -0.65
N ALA A 349 -1.70 31.09 -1.39
CA ALA A 349 -1.81 31.09 -2.84
C ALA A 349 -0.84 30.05 -3.43
N VAL A 350 -1.18 29.49 -4.60
CA VAL A 350 -0.21 28.76 -5.43
C VAL A 350 0.81 29.77 -5.97
N ARG A 351 2.10 29.48 -5.82
CA ARG A 351 3.21 30.32 -6.28
C ARG A 351 4.14 29.50 -7.18
N GLN A 352 4.57 30.08 -8.29
CA GLN A 352 5.64 29.54 -9.12
C GLN A 352 6.96 29.58 -8.33
N VAL A 353 7.64 28.44 -8.21
CA VAL A 353 8.95 28.30 -7.54
C VAL A 353 10.07 27.83 -8.49
N GLY A 354 9.71 27.27 -9.65
CA GLY A 354 10.59 26.98 -10.78
C GLY A 354 9.81 26.86 -12.11
N ASP A 355 10.50 26.66 -13.23
CA ASP A 355 9.93 26.78 -14.60
C ASP A 355 8.60 26.03 -14.83
N ARG A 356 8.43 24.86 -14.21
CA ARG A 356 7.17 24.07 -14.20
C ARG A 356 6.82 23.57 -12.79
N HIS A 357 7.32 24.26 -11.77
CA HIS A 357 7.25 23.86 -10.37
C HIS A 357 6.50 24.92 -9.56
N GLU A 358 5.44 24.50 -8.89
CA GLU A 358 4.49 25.32 -8.14
C GLU A 358 4.33 24.80 -6.71
N ALA A 359 4.22 25.70 -5.74
CA ALA A 359 4.01 25.36 -4.33
C ALA A 359 2.93 26.25 -3.69
N ALA A 360 2.00 25.64 -2.95
CA ALA A 360 0.95 26.34 -2.20
C ALA A 360 1.42 26.64 -0.77
N CYS A 361 2.48 27.44 -0.60
CA CYS A 361 3.04 27.76 0.72
C CYS A 361 3.32 29.26 0.93
N HIS A 362 2.94 29.77 2.10
CA HIS A 362 3.27 31.15 2.54
C HIS A 362 4.79 31.40 2.65
N LEU A 363 5.63 30.36 2.69
CA LEU A 363 7.10 30.48 2.63
C LEU A 363 7.62 31.00 1.27
N HIS A 364 6.78 31.02 0.23
CA HIS A 364 7.10 31.58 -1.10
C HIS A 364 6.36 32.90 -1.38
N ASP A 365 5.78 33.51 -0.34
CA ASP A 365 5.22 34.85 -0.45
C ASP A 365 6.34 35.90 -0.24
N PRO A 366 6.56 36.83 -1.19
CA PRO A 366 7.67 37.79 -1.09
C PRO A 366 7.50 38.81 0.04
N ASP A 367 6.28 39.02 0.53
CA ASP A 367 5.99 39.98 1.61
C ASP A 367 6.10 39.35 3.02
N VAL A 368 6.48 38.06 3.11
CA VAL A 368 6.59 37.31 4.37
C VAL A 368 8.04 37.05 4.73
N GLU A 369 8.48 37.54 5.90
CA GLU A 369 9.80 37.20 6.45
C GLU A 369 9.84 35.70 6.79
N ARG A 370 10.66 34.95 6.04
CA ARG A 370 10.80 33.51 6.23
C ARG A 370 11.30 33.20 7.64
N PRO A 371 10.58 32.36 8.43
CA PRO A 371 11.15 31.86 9.68
C PRO A 371 12.46 31.12 9.37
N PRO A 372 13.44 31.13 10.29
CA PRO A 372 14.65 30.32 10.11
C PRO A 372 14.22 28.88 9.92
N VAL A 373 14.68 28.26 8.83
CA VAL A 373 14.32 26.87 8.48
C VAL A 373 14.60 26.00 9.70
N PRO A 374 13.59 25.34 10.31
CA PRO A 374 13.84 24.41 11.39
C PRO A 374 14.83 23.36 10.88
N ALA A 375 15.91 23.12 11.61
CA ALA A 375 16.71 21.93 11.37
C ALA A 375 15.75 20.73 11.36
N ALA A 376 15.86 19.85 10.35
CA ALA A 376 14.92 18.76 10.12
C ALA A 376 14.61 18.05 11.45
N PRO A 377 13.33 17.90 11.83
CA PRO A 377 12.93 17.72 13.22
C PRO A 377 13.58 16.47 13.82
N ALA A 378 14.60 16.69 14.66
CA ALA A 378 15.48 15.65 15.16
C ALA A 378 14.63 14.48 15.72
N PRO A 379 14.80 13.25 15.19
CA PRO A 379 13.75 12.24 15.11
C PRO A 379 13.09 11.99 16.47
N ASN A 380 11.91 12.60 16.61
CA ASN A 380 11.31 13.10 17.86
C ASN A 380 12.04 12.71 19.15
N THR A 381 13.15 13.41 19.46
CA THR A 381 14.01 13.10 20.61
C THR A 381 13.38 13.50 21.95
N ALA A 382 12.32 12.80 22.35
CA ALA A 382 12.03 12.58 23.75
C ALA A 382 13.29 11.97 24.38
N THR A 383 13.92 12.71 25.29
CA THR A 383 15.36 12.56 25.60
C THR A 383 15.71 11.17 26.15
N LEU A 384 16.30 10.33 25.29
CA LEU A 384 17.11 9.18 25.71
C LEU A 384 18.45 9.67 26.27
N THR A 385 18.44 10.11 27.53
CA THR A 385 19.65 10.22 28.35
C THR A 385 20.21 8.81 28.62
N GLY A 386 20.86 8.23 27.61
CA GLY A 386 21.31 6.84 27.58
C GLY A 386 21.82 6.34 26.22
N ALA A 387 21.80 7.16 25.17
CA ALA A 387 22.23 6.75 23.82
C ALA A 387 23.75 6.47 23.67
N GLU A 388 24.59 6.83 24.65
CA GLU A 388 26.04 6.59 24.63
C GLU A 388 26.45 5.21 25.19
N ASP A 389 25.52 4.39 25.67
CA ASP A 389 25.82 3.03 26.16
C ASP A 389 24.89 1.98 25.54
N ARG A 390 25.07 1.72 24.23
CA ARG A 390 24.52 0.54 23.55
C ARG A 390 25.31 -0.74 23.91
N SER A 391 25.49 -1.00 25.21
CA SER A 391 25.90 -2.33 25.69
C SER A 391 24.70 -3.27 25.59
N PRO A 392 24.70 -4.32 24.74
CA PRO A 392 23.58 -5.24 24.65
C PRO A 392 23.42 -6.03 25.95
N ALA A 393 22.19 -6.07 26.47
CA ALA A 393 21.85 -6.82 27.69
C ALA A 393 21.82 -8.33 27.38
N VAL A 394 23.02 -8.93 27.29
CA VAL A 394 23.33 -10.19 26.59
C VAL A 394 23.30 -9.99 25.07
N ALA A 395 24.33 -10.49 24.37
CA ALA A 395 24.33 -10.53 22.91
C ALA A 395 23.33 -11.60 22.44
N PRO A 396 22.47 -11.32 21.43
CA PRO A 396 21.46 -12.27 20.96
C PRO A 396 22.05 -13.58 20.43
N ASP A 397 23.33 -13.55 20.06
CA ASP A 397 24.12 -14.67 19.52
C ASP A 397 24.22 -15.88 20.48
N GLU A 398 24.25 -15.65 21.80
CA GLU A 398 24.33 -16.73 22.83
C GLU A 398 22.95 -17.12 23.44
N ALA A 399 21.85 -16.49 23.01
CA ALA A 399 20.54 -16.71 23.61
C ALA A 399 19.77 -17.90 23.00
N GLU A 400 19.41 -18.90 23.82
CA GLU A 400 18.55 -20.00 23.38
C GLU A 400 17.19 -19.48 22.86
N PRO A 401 16.66 -20.01 21.75
CA PRO A 401 15.49 -19.45 21.07
C PRO A 401 14.21 -19.48 21.92
N LEU A 402 13.42 -18.42 21.81
CA LEU A 402 12.08 -18.33 22.39
C LEU A 402 11.11 -19.31 21.70
N LEU A 403 11.28 -19.46 20.38
CA LEU A 403 10.51 -20.37 19.55
C LEU A 403 11.45 -21.11 18.59
N SER A 404 11.37 -22.44 18.59
CA SER A 404 12.08 -23.31 17.64
C SER A 404 11.09 -24.15 16.85
N VAL A 405 11.03 -23.92 15.54
CA VAL A 405 10.19 -24.63 14.57
C VAL A 405 11.06 -25.64 13.84
N ARG A 406 10.61 -26.90 13.74
CA ARG A 406 11.35 -27.95 13.03
C ARG A 406 10.45 -28.85 12.17
N GLY A 407 10.88 -29.10 10.93
CA GLY A 407 10.22 -29.97 9.95
C GLY A 407 8.75 -29.62 9.71
N LEU A 408 8.37 -28.35 9.83
CA LEU A 408 6.96 -27.95 9.84
C LEU A 408 6.33 -28.10 8.46
N ARG A 409 5.15 -28.70 8.41
CA ARG A 409 4.38 -28.92 7.17
C ARG A 409 2.92 -28.53 7.37
N MET A 410 2.33 -27.99 6.31
CA MET A 410 0.90 -27.67 6.24
C MET A 410 0.35 -27.97 4.84
N THR A 411 -0.74 -28.73 4.79
CA THR A 411 -1.27 -29.28 3.54
C THR A 411 -2.79 -29.16 3.48
N PHE A 412 -3.31 -28.47 2.46
CA PHE A 412 -4.75 -28.25 2.28
C PHE A 412 -5.32 -29.20 1.21
N PRO A 413 -6.46 -29.87 1.45
CA PRO A 413 -7.10 -30.73 0.45
C PRO A 413 -7.85 -29.90 -0.60
N VAL A 414 -7.48 -30.04 -1.88
CA VAL A 414 -8.16 -29.40 -3.01
C VAL A 414 -9.44 -30.16 -3.32
N LYS A 415 -10.60 -29.55 -3.08
CA LYS A 415 -11.93 -30.16 -3.30
C LYS A 415 -12.53 -29.67 -4.62
N LYS A 416 -13.16 -30.57 -5.39
CA LYS A 416 -13.79 -30.23 -6.68
C LYS A 416 -15.10 -30.99 -6.91
N GLY A 417 -16.03 -30.34 -7.63
CA GLY A 417 -17.36 -30.86 -7.96
C GLY A 417 -18.36 -30.76 -6.79
N PHE A 418 -19.65 -30.96 -7.10
CA PHE A 418 -20.77 -30.76 -6.17
C PHE A 418 -20.69 -31.59 -4.87
N PHE A 419 -20.05 -32.76 -4.93
CA PHE A 419 -19.82 -33.64 -3.77
C PHE A 419 -18.52 -33.34 -2.99
N GLY A 420 -17.78 -32.27 -3.34
CA GLY A 420 -16.60 -31.82 -2.60
C GLY A 420 -15.45 -32.83 -2.53
N ARG A 421 -15.31 -33.71 -3.52
CA ARG A 421 -14.29 -34.77 -3.57
C ARG A 421 -12.88 -34.14 -3.62
N THR A 422 -11.97 -34.63 -2.79
CA THR A 422 -10.55 -34.27 -2.87
C THR A 422 -9.96 -34.76 -4.20
N VAL A 423 -9.35 -33.86 -4.98
CA VAL A 423 -8.72 -34.12 -6.28
C VAL A 423 -7.22 -33.80 -6.31
N GLY A 424 -6.68 -33.25 -5.22
CA GLY A 424 -5.28 -32.90 -5.07
C GLY A 424 -5.01 -32.33 -3.68
N HIS A 425 -3.77 -31.95 -3.41
CA HIS A 425 -3.35 -31.34 -2.15
C HIS A 425 -2.41 -30.17 -2.44
N VAL A 426 -2.69 -29.00 -1.87
CA VAL A 426 -1.79 -27.83 -1.90
C VAL A 426 -0.87 -27.92 -0.69
N GLN A 427 0.44 -27.94 -0.90
CA GLN A 427 1.40 -27.88 0.20
C GLN A 427 1.83 -26.43 0.42
N ALA A 428 1.28 -25.79 1.45
CA ALA A 428 1.47 -24.37 1.75
C ALA A 428 2.66 -24.10 2.69
N VAL A 429 3.10 -25.13 3.41
CA VAL A 429 4.37 -25.16 4.16
C VAL A 429 4.98 -26.55 3.95
N ASP A 430 6.24 -26.62 3.53
CA ASP A 430 6.96 -27.85 3.17
C ASP A 430 8.34 -27.88 3.83
N ASP A 431 8.42 -28.45 5.03
CA ASP A 431 9.70 -28.75 5.70
C ASP A 431 10.45 -27.48 6.13
N VAL A 432 9.73 -26.60 6.81
CA VAL A 432 10.31 -25.39 7.40
C VAL A 432 10.94 -25.68 8.75
N ASP A 433 12.23 -25.38 8.83
CA ASP A 433 12.98 -25.13 10.06
C ASP A 433 13.11 -23.61 10.24
N LEU A 434 12.98 -23.11 11.47
CA LEU A 434 13.13 -21.68 11.83
C LEU A 434 13.40 -21.56 13.33
N ASP A 435 14.23 -20.61 13.75
CA ASP A 435 14.42 -20.24 15.16
C ASP A 435 14.23 -18.75 15.35
N ILE A 436 13.53 -18.37 16.42
CA ILE A 436 13.29 -16.98 16.80
C ILE A 436 13.92 -16.71 18.18
N ARG A 437 14.95 -15.85 18.22
CA ARG A 437 15.68 -15.47 19.45
C ARG A 437 14.83 -14.57 20.36
N PRO A 438 15.00 -14.59 21.70
CA PRO A 438 14.30 -13.67 22.59
C PRO A 438 14.66 -12.21 22.29
N GLY A 439 13.65 -11.38 22.01
CA GLY A 439 13.82 -9.94 21.79
C GLY A 439 14.11 -9.52 20.34
N GLU A 440 14.37 -10.47 19.42
CA GLU A 440 14.64 -10.14 18.01
C GLU A 440 13.36 -9.85 17.21
N THR A 441 13.51 -9.12 16.11
CA THR A 441 12.55 -9.08 15.01
C THR A 441 13.07 -9.94 13.86
N LEU A 442 12.45 -11.11 13.66
CA LEU A 442 12.73 -11.99 12.53
C LEU A 442 11.77 -11.67 11.37
N GLY A 443 12.33 -11.18 10.27
CA GLY A 443 11.62 -10.93 9.02
C GLY A 443 11.29 -12.22 8.26
N LEU A 444 10.09 -12.32 7.69
CA LEU A 444 9.69 -13.41 6.80
C LEU A 444 9.16 -12.82 5.49
N VAL A 445 9.90 -13.04 4.40
CA VAL A 445 9.69 -12.36 3.11
C VAL A 445 9.50 -13.33 1.94
N GLY A 446 9.06 -12.82 0.79
CA GLY A 446 8.80 -13.58 -0.44
C GLY A 446 7.50 -13.17 -1.12
N GLU A 447 7.26 -13.66 -2.34
CA GLU A 447 6.10 -13.33 -3.18
C GLU A 447 4.75 -13.64 -2.52
N SER A 448 3.67 -13.07 -3.08
CA SER A 448 2.30 -13.37 -2.67
C SER A 448 1.96 -14.85 -2.91
N GLY A 449 1.49 -15.52 -1.86
CA GLY A 449 1.11 -16.94 -1.91
C GLY A 449 2.24 -17.94 -1.61
N CYS A 450 3.49 -17.52 -1.37
CA CYS A 450 4.60 -18.44 -1.09
C CYS A 450 4.52 -19.21 0.24
N GLY A 451 3.59 -18.84 1.15
CA GLY A 451 3.26 -19.59 2.37
C GLY A 451 3.32 -18.80 3.69
N LYS A 452 3.88 -17.58 3.70
CA LYS A 452 4.22 -16.78 4.90
C LYS A 452 3.11 -16.75 5.97
N THR A 453 1.94 -16.27 5.58
CA THR A 453 0.75 -16.18 6.43
C THR A 453 0.22 -17.53 6.93
N THR A 454 0.48 -18.63 6.20
CA THR A 454 0.15 -19.99 6.68
C THR A 454 1.12 -20.42 7.78
N LEU A 455 2.43 -20.19 7.60
CA LEU A 455 3.46 -20.48 8.61
C LEU A 455 3.17 -19.72 9.91
N GLY A 456 2.89 -18.41 9.83
CA GLY A 456 2.51 -17.60 11.00
C GLY A 456 1.26 -18.12 11.71
N ARG A 457 0.21 -18.53 10.96
CA ARG A 457 -1.02 -19.09 11.54
C ARG A 457 -0.83 -20.48 12.16
N CYS A 458 0.11 -21.29 11.67
CA CYS A 458 0.52 -22.55 12.29
C CYS A 458 1.29 -22.29 13.61
N ILE A 459 2.24 -21.35 13.62
CA ILE A 459 2.98 -20.94 14.82
C ILE A 459 2.04 -20.43 15.92
N ALA A 460 1.05 -19.59 15.57
CA ALA A 460 0.03 -19.11 16.49
C ALA A 460 -1.02 -20.16 16.93
N ARG A 461 -0.96 -21.39 16.40
CA ARG A 461 -2.02 -22.43 16.53
C ARG A 461 -3.43 -21.87 16.29
N ALA A 462 -3.52 -21.06 15.23
CA ALA A 462 -4.77 -20.69 14.56
C ALA A 462 -5.08 -21.64 13.39
N LEU A 463 -4.06 -22.31 12.86
CA LEU A 463 -4.13 -23.52 12.05
C LEU A 463 -3.35 -24.63 12.74
N ASP A 464 -3.83 -25.86 12.65
CA ASP A 464 -3.13 -27.04 13.16
C ASP A 464 -2.21 -27.59 12.04
N PRO A 465 -0.87 -27.68 12.25
CA PRO A 465 0.05 -28.16 11.23
C PRO A 465 -0.15 -29.65 10.92
N THR A 466 0.19 -30.09 9.71
CA THR A 466 0.05 -31.50 9.30
C THR A 466 1.23 -32.37 9.73
N ALA A 467 2.41 -31.77 9.95
CA ALA A 467 3.57 -32.42 10.58
C ALA A 467 4.56 -31.37 11.12
N GLY A 468 5.57 -31.83 11.86
CA GLY A 468 6.63 -31.02 12.48
C GLY A 468 6.36 -30.63 13.93
N THR A 469 7.28 -29.89 14.54
CA THR A 469 7.21 -29.46 15.95
C THR A 469 7.38 -27.96 16.08
N ILE A 470 6.72 -27.35 17.07
CA ILE A 470 6.73 -25.91 17.37
C ILE A 470 7.08 -25.77 18.86
N ARG A 471 8.36 -25.82 19.20
CA ARG A 471 8.81 -25.71 20.60
C ARG A 471 8.78 -24.26 21.03
N TYR A 472 7.99 -23.95 22.05
CA TYR A 472 7.98 -22.66 22.72
C TYR A 472 8.61 -22.79 24.11
N ARG A 473 9.48 -21.85 24.46
CA ARG A 473 10.21 -21.81 25.74
C ARG A 473 9.59 -20.76 26.65
N ASP A 474 9.18 -21.12 27.87
CA ASP A 474 8.64 -20.14 28.82
C ASP A 474 9.77 -19.30 29.47
N PRO A 475 9.84 -17.96 29.24
CA PRO A 475 10.87 -17.10 29.82
C PRO A 475 10.83 -17.00 31.35
N ARG A 476 9.77 -17.50 32.01
CA ARG A 476 9.65 -17.50 33.48
C ARG A 476 10.07 -18.82 34.13
N GLY A 477 10.32 -19.87 33.36
CA GLY A 477 10.59 -21.21 33.90
C GLY A 477 11.53 -22.10 33.09
N GLY A 478 11.98 -21.67 31.90
CA GLY A 478 12.90 -22.43 31.04
C GLY A 478 12.32 -23.69 30.40
N ALA A 479 11.08 -24.06 30.71
CA ALA A 479 10.43 -25.23 30.17
C ALA A 479 10.10 -25.05 28.67
N GLU A 480 10.55 -26.00 27.84
CA GLU A 480 10.09 -26.13 26.46
C GLU A 480 8.80 -26.95 26.39
N VAL A 481 7.85 -26.50 25.56
CA VAL A 481 6.62 -27.22 25.23
C VAL A 481 6.38 -27.19 23.72
N ASP A 482 6.13 -28.36 23.13
CA ASP A 482 5.76 -28.46 21.73
C ASP A 482 4.28 -28.10 21.51
N LEU A 483 4.05 -26.88 21.03
CA LEU A 483 2.74 -26.35 20.68
C LEU A 483 2.09 -27.12 19.53
N ALA A 484 2.81 -27.93 18.75
CA ALA A 484 2.23 -28.82 17.74
C ALA A 484 1.41 -29.97 18.36
N GLN A 485 1.73 -30.38 19.59
CA GLN A 485 1.11 -31.54 20.26
C GLN A 485 0.01 -31.16 21.27
N LEU A 486 -0.22 -29.87 21.52
CA LEU A 486 -1.20 -29.43 22.52
C LEU A 486 -2.64 -29.42 22.02
N GLU A 487 -3.55 -29.88 22.89
CA GLU A 487 -4.99 -29.81 22.69
C GLU A 487 -5.55 -28.39 22.87
N ALA A 488 -6.75 -28.16 22.32
CA ALA A 488 -7.36 -26.82 22.26
C ALA A 488 -7.61 -26.15 23.63
N ASN A 489 -7.67 -26.94 24.71
CA ASN A 489 -7.73 -26.49 26.11
C ASN A 489 -6.35 -26.15 26.69
N GLN A 490 -5.32 -26.96 26.41
CA GLN A 490 -3.93 -26.77 26.83
C GLN A 490 -3.28 -25.55 26.15
N LEU A 491 -3.71 -25.20 24.94
CA LEU A 491 -3.27 -23.99 24.21
C LEU A 491 -3.72 -22.66 24.85
N ARG A 492 -4.58 -22.66 25.89
CA ARG A 492 -5.13 -21.41 26.46
C ARG A 492 -4.07 -20.44 27.02
N PRO A 493 -3.06 -20.85 27.81
CA PRO A 493 -2.03 -19.92 28.31
C PRO A 493 -1.16 -19.36 27.17
N TYR A 494 -0.79 -20.21 26.20
CA TYR A 494 0.06 -19.82 25.08
C TYR A 494 -0.62 -18.81 24.14
N ARG A 495 -1.96 -18.78 24.08
CA ARG A 495 -2.74 -17.72 23.37
C ARG A 495 -2.69 -16.34 24.06
N GLU A 496 -2.15 -16.26 25.28
CA GLU A 496 -1.75 -15.01 25.93
C GLU A 496 -0.34 -14.59 25.50
N HIS A 497 0.60 -15.54 25.47
CA HIS A 497 2.01 -15.27 25.15
C HIS A 497 2.30 -15.06 23.66
N ILE A 498 1.52 -15.70 22.77
CA ILE A 498 1.65 -15.62 21.31
C ILE A 498 0.42 -14.94 20.74
N ARG A 499 0.62 -13.82 20.05
CA ARG A 499 -0.44 -12.95 19.52
C ARG A 499 -0.22 -12.65 18.05
N VAL A 500 -1.29 -12.31 17.33
CA VAL A 500 -1.24 -11.97 15.90
C VAL A 500 -1.82 -10.58 15.70
N ILE A 501 -1.08 -9.73 15.00
CA ILE A 501 -1.59 -8.53 14.31
C ILE A 501 -1.91 -8.99 12.89
N PHE A 502 -3.15 -8.81 12.44
CA PHE A 502 -3.64 -9.33 11.16
C PHE A 502 -3.44 -8.33 10.00
N GLN A 503 -3.23 -8.87 8.81
CA GLN A 503 -3.03 -8.16 7.53
C GLN A 503 -4.12 -7.14 7.21
N ASP A 504 -5.39 -7.48 7.46
CA ASP A 504 -6.54 -6.62 7.19
C ASP A 504 -7.03 -5.91 8.47
N PRO A 505 -6.88 -4.58 8.60
CA PRO A 505 -7.40 -3.82 9.75
C PRO A 505 -8.93 -3.69 9.81
N PHE A 506 -9.64 -3.98 8.71
CA PHE A 506 -11.08 -3.81 8.59
C PHE A 506 -11.82 -5.08 9.01
N GLY A 507 -11.54 -6.23 8.37
CA GLY A 507 -12.20 -7.50 8.65
C GLY A 507 -11.79 -8.15 9.98
N SER A 508 -10.63 -7.78 10.54
CA SER A 508 -10.17 -8.26 11.85
C SER A 508 -10.89 -7.62 13.06
N LEU A 509 -11.56 -6.47 12.87
CA LEU A 509 -12.28 -5.73 13.89
C LEU A 509 -13.79 -5.86 13.72
N ASN A 510 -14.50 -6.34 14.75
CA ASN A 510 -15.96 -6.47 14.68
C ASN A 510 -16.63 -5.07 14.70
N PRO A 511 -17.32 -4.64 13.63
CA PRO A 511 -17.82 -3.27 13.51
C PRO A 511 -18.99 -2.95 14.45
N ARG A 512 -19.57 -3.97 15.12
CA ARG A 512 -20.67 -3.83 16.09
C ARG A 512 -20.19 -3.78 17.55
N LYS A 513 -18.87 -3.78 17.79
CA LYS A 513 -18.27 -3.64 19.13
C LYS A 513 -17.56 -2.30 19.27
N THR A 514 -17.58 -1.71 20.46
CA THR A 514 -16.78 -0.50 20.75
C THR A 514 -15.30 -0.83 20.92
N LEU A 515 -14.42 0.19 20.85
CA LEU A 515 -12.98 -0.02 21.07
C LEU A 515 -12.68 -0.68 22.43
N LEU A 516 -13.37 -0.27 23.49
CA LEU A 516 -13.26 -0.90 24.82
C LEU A 516 -13.59 -2.39 24.76
N GLN A 517 -14.68 -2.77 24.07
CA GLN A 517 -15.09 -4.16 23.94
C GLN A 517 -14.16 -5.00 23.07
N LEU A 518 -13.47 -4.39 22.09
CA LEU A 518 -12.51 -5.03 21.20
C LEU A 518 -11.14 -5.23 21.85
N ILE A 519 -10.62 -4.20 22.53
CA ILE A 519 -9.31 -4.25 23.19
C ILE A 519 -9.40 -5.05 24.50
N ALA A 520 -10.53 -5.02 25.23
CA ALA A 520 -10.73 -5.90 26.39
C ALA A 520 -11.03 -7.37 26.02
N GLU A 521 -11.35 -7.68 24.76
CA GLU A 521 -11.74 -9.03 24.32
C GLU A 521 -10.74 -10.14 24.74
N PRO A 522 -9.41 -10.00 24.55
CA PRO A 522 -8.46 -11.04 24.93
C PRO A 522 -8.45 -11.31 26.43
N LEU A 523 -8.49 -10.27 27.26
CA LEU A 523 -8.50 -10.38 28.73
C LEU A 523 -9.71 -11.19 29.23
N ARG A 524 -10.89 -10.88 28.69
CA ARG A 524 -12.14 -11.56 29.02
C ARG A 524 -12.16 -13.02 28.60
N HIS A 525 -11.59 -13.36 27.45
CA HIS A 525 -11.66 -14.71 26.89
C HIS A 525 -10.50 -15.64 27.30
N ILE A 526 -9.32 -15.08 27.63
CA ILE A 526 -8.14 -15.83 28.04
C ILE A 526 -8.08 -15.97 29.56
N ARG A 527 -8.07 -14.83 30.28
CA ARG A 527 -7.95 -14.78 31.74
C ARG A 527 -9.28 -14.85 32.49
N SER A 528 -10.41 -14.82 31.78
CA SER A 528 -11.76 -14.75 32.37
C SER A 528 -12.01 -13.51 33.25
N GLU A 529 -11.23 -12.44 33.04
CA GLU A 529 -11.41 -11.16 33.74
C GLU A 529 -12.79 -10.55 33.39
N ARG A 530 -13.50 -10.00 34.39
CA ARG A 530 -14.72 -9.19 34.15
C ARG A 530 -14.31 -7.78 33.73
N VAL A 531 -15.12 -7.13 32.89
CA VAL A 531 -14.94 -5.69 32.62
C VAL A 531 -15.39 -4.91 33.84
N ASP A 532 -14.41 -4.37 34.55
CA ASP A 532 -14.52 -3.41 35.64
C ASP A 532 -13.65 -2.19 35.31
N SER A 533 -13.51 -1.25 36.26
CA SER A 533 -12.68 -0.06 36.08
C SER A 533 -11.20 -0.38 35.82
N SER A 534 -10.67 -1.50 36.33
CA SER A 534 -9.28 -1.90 36.10
C SER A 534 -9.04 -2.28 34.64
N ILE A 535 -10.02 -2.92 33.98
CA ILE A 535 -9.98 -3.12 32.53
C ILE A 535 -10.12 -1.81 31.77
N GLU A 536 -11.02 -0.90 32.17
CA GLU A 536 -11.16 0.41 31.50
C GLU A 536 -9.86 1.23 31.60
N ASP A 537 -9.21 1.27 32.77
CA ASP A 537 -7.92 1.94 32.98
C ASP A 537 -6.78 1.30 32.15
N ARG A 538 -6.72 -0.03 32.07
CA ARG A 538 -5.73 -0.75 31.23
C ARG A 538 -5.94 -0.48 29.74
N VAL A 539 -7.19 -0.43 29.27
CA VAL A 539 -7.49 -0.08 27.87
C VAL A 539 -7.20 1.41 27.59
N ALA A 540 -7.50 2.31 28.54
CA ALA A 540 -7.15 3.73 28.43
C ALA A 540 -5.63 3.96 28.38
N ALA A 541 -4.85 3.20 29.16
CA ALA A 541 -3.39 3.23 29.12
C ALA A 541 -2.83 2.69 27.80
N MET A 542 -3.32 1.53 27.34
CA MET A 542 -2.91 0.94 26.06
C MET A 542 -3.27 1.84 24.87
N LEU A 543 -4.44 2.48 24.87
CA LEU A 543 -4.82 3.48 23.86
C LEU A 543 -3.83 4.65 23.81
N ARG A 544 -3.49 5.24 24.97
CA ARG A 544 -2.46 6.31 25.03
C ARG A 544 -1.13 5.83 24.43
N ARG A 545 -0.71 4.60 24.76
CA ARG A 545 0.57 4.06 24.29
C ARG A 545 0.62 3.84 22.78
N VAL A 546 -0.47 3.40 22.15
CA VAL A 546 -0.58 3.33 20.68
C VAL A 546 -0.91 4.67 20.01
N GLY A 547 -0.85 5.80 20.72
CA GLY A 547 -1.08 7.15 20.18
C GLY A 547 -2.55 7.52 19.96
N LEU A 548 -3.48 6.89 20.68
CA LEU A 548 -4.93 7.14 20.60
C LEU A 548 -5.49 7.75 21.90
N ARG A 549 -6.50 8.61 21.76
CA ARG A 549 -7.15 9.28 22.89
C ARG A 549 -8.07 8.31 23.66
N PRO A 550 -7.97 8.19 25.01
CA PRO A 550 -8.86 7.34 25.82
C PRO A 550 -10.36 7.57 25.60
N GLU A 551 -10.77 8.80 25.30
CA GLU A 551 -12.17 9.18 25.01
C GLU A 551 -12.76 8.38 23.83
N PHE A 552 -11.90 7.83 22.95
CA PHE A 552 -12.30 6.98 21.83
C PHE A 552 -12.78 5.57 22.26
N MET A 553 -12.59 5.15 23.51
CA MET A 553 -13.03 3.84 24.04
C MET A 553 -14.48 3.46 23.72
N ARG A 554 -15.38 4.44 23.62
CA ARG A 554 -16.82 4.24 23.38
C ARG A 554 -17.23 4.33 21.90
N ARG A 555 -16.31 4.67 20.99
CA ARG A 555 -16.54 4.70 19.53
C ARG A 555 -16.41 3.31 18.90
N TYR A 556 -16.89 3.16 17.66
CA TYR A 556 -16.85 1.94 16.85
C TYR A 556 -15.76 2.01 15.77
N PRO A 557 -15.21 0.87 15.29
CA PRO A 557 -14.11 0.83 14.31
C PRO A 557 -14.30 1.63 13.02
N HIS A 558 -15.55 1.84 12.57
CA HIS A 558 -15.82 2.59 11.34
C HIS A 558 -15.48 4.08 11.45
N ALA A 559 -15.44 4.65 12.66
CA ALA A 559 -15.17 6.06 12.92
C ALA A 559 -13.66 6.40 13.02
N PHE A 560 -12.80 5.61 12.36
CA PHE A 560 -11.34 5.68 12.43
C PHE A 560 -10.71 5.45 11.05
N SER A 561 -9.56 6.09 10.77
CA SER A 561 -8.76 5.86 9.56
C SER A 561 -8.05 4.50 9.58
N GLY A 562 -7.49 4.06 8.44
CA GLY A 562 -6.75 2.79 8.35
C GLY A 562 -5.63 2.66 9.38
N GLY A 563 -4.76 3.67 9.48
CA GLY A 563 -3.69 3.72 10.50
C GLY A 563 -4.21 3.70 11.94
N GLN A 564 -5.34 4.34 12.22
CA GLN A 564 -5.97 4.29 13.54
C GLN A 564 -6.55 2.90 13.85
N ARG A 565 -7.17 2.22 12.87
CA ARG A 565 -7.60 0.82 13.00
C ARG A 565 -6.43 -0.11 13.25
N GLN A 566 -5.27 0.15 12.64
CA GLN A 566 -4.08 -0.65 12.90
C GLN A 566 -3.47 -0.39 14.29
N ARG A 567 -3.46 0.87 14.77
CA ARG A 567 -3.16 1.17 16.19
C ARG A 567 -4.11 0.43 17.15
N ILE A 568 -5.39 0.32 16.82
CA ILE A 568 -6.39 -0.47 17.59
C ILE A 568 -6.07 -1.98 17.57
N ASN A 569 -5.64 -2.54 16.44
CA ASN A 569 -5.22 -3.95 16.36
C ASN A 569 -3.93 -4.24 17.14
N ILE A 570 -2.93 -3.34 17.06
CA ILE A 570 -1.72 -3.42 17.87
C ILE A 570 -2.08 -3.41 19.37
N ALA A 571 -2.94 -2.48 19.81
CA ALA A 571 -3.46 -2.45 21.18
C ALA A 571 -4.17 -3.76 21.59
N ARG A 572 -5.01 -4.33 20.70
CA ARG A 572 -5.73 -5.60 20.93
C ARG A 572 -4.82 -6.83 20.90
N ALA A 573 -3.68 -6.79 20.22
CA ALA A 573 -2.65 -7.81 20.34
C ALA A 573 -1.97 -7.71 21.72
N LEU A 574 -1.49 -6.51 22.06
CA LEU A 574 -0.55 -6.26 23.17
C LEU A 574 -1.17 -6.12 24.57
N ILE A 575 -2.49 -5.90 24.70
CA ILE A 575 -3.21 -5.78 26.00
C ILE A 575 -2.97 -6.96 26.97
N THR A 576 -2.51 -8.10 26.45
CA THR A 576 -2.18 -9.34 27.18
C THR A 576 -0.76 -9.35 27.76
N ASN A 577 0.10 -8.42 27.35
CA ASN A 577 1.56 -8.40 27.57
C ASN A 577 2.23 -9.69 27.04
N PRO A 578 2.18 -9.93 25.71
CA PRO A 578 2.72 -11.14 25.09
C PRO A 578 4.25 -11.20 25.09
N ARG A 579 4.80 -12.30 24.60
CA ARG A 579 6.24 -12.49 24.35
C ARG A 579 6.60 -12.63 22.88
N LEU A 580 5.74 -13.28 22.09
CA LEU A 580 5.87 -13.34 20.63
C LEU A 580 4.66 -12.67 19.98
N VAL A 581 4.92 -11.76 19.05
CA VAL A 581 3.91 -11.11 18.22
C VAL A 581 4.20 -11.40 16.76
N ILE A 582 3.25 -12.05 16.08
CA ILE A 582 3.30 -12.25 14.63
C ILE A 582 2.63 -11.04 13.99
N ALA A 583 3.41 -10.25 13.25
CA ALA A 583 2.93 -9.12 12.46
C ALA A 583 2.69 -9.62 11.02
N ASP A 584 1.49 -10.14 10.75
CA ASP A 584 1.07 -10.66 9.44
C ASP A 584 0.78 -9.47 8.51
N GLU A 585 1.77 -9.00 7.74
CA GLU A 585 1.70 -7.82 6.84
C GLU A 585 1.15 -6.55 7.52
N ALA A 586 1.64 -6.24 8.72
CA ALA A 586 1.03 -5.23 9.59
C ALA A 586 1.12 -3.76 9.12
N VAL A 587 1.76 -3.46 7.97
CA VAL A 587 1.94 -2.08 7.46
C VAL A 587 1.76 -1.90 5.95
N SER A 588 1.46 -2.95 5.17
CA SER A 588 1.46 -2.87 3.69
C SER A 588 0.40 -1.92 3.15
N ALA A 589 -0.85 -2.03 3.62
CA ALA A 589 -1.98 -1.19 3.23
C ALA A 589 -2.01 0.19 3.94
N LEU A 590 -0.85 0.82 4.19
CA LEU A 590 -0.72 2.12 4.86
C LEU A 590 0.19 3.08 4.08
N ASP A 591 -0.20 4.37 4.08
CA ASP A 591 0.59 5.49 3.55
C ASP A 591 2.00 5.52 4.15
N VAL A 592 2.98 6.01 3.41
CA VAL A 592 4.39 6.10 3.84
C VAL A 592 4.56 6.79 5.20
N SER A 593 3.92 7.94 5.45
CA SER A 593 4.00 8.64 6.74
C SER A 593 3.42 7.82 7.90
N ILE A 594 2.31 7.12 7.66
CA ILE A 594 1.64 6.26 8.65
C ILE A 594 2.44 4.97 8.87
N ARG A 595 3.00 4.39 7.81
CA ARG A 595 3.93 3.25 7.84
C ARG A 595 5.13 3.58 8.73
N ALA A 596 5.81 4.71 8.49
CA ALA A 596 6.90 5.20 9.34
C ALA A 596 6.47 5.39 10.81
N GLN A 597 5.29 5.97 11.07
CA GLN A 597 4.75 6.09 12.44
C GLN A 597 4.47 4.73 13.11
N ILE A 598 4.03 3.71 12.37
CA ILE A 598 3.73 2.38 12.92
C ILE A 598 5.02 1.58 13.17
N LEU A 599 6.02 1.69 12.29
CA LEU A 599 7.32 1.03 12.49
C LEU A 599 8.05 1.61 13.71
N ASN A 600 8.08 2.95 13.84
CA ASN A 600 8.52 3.65 15.05
C ASN A 600 7.79 3.12 16.31
N LEU A 601 6.46 2.99 16.24
CA LEU A 601 5.66 2.47 17.35
C LEU A 601 6.01 1.01 17.69
N LEU A 602 6.23 0.14 16.70
CA LEU A 602 6.59 -1.27 16.93
C LEU A 602 7.96 -1.38 17.60
N SER A 603 8.95 -0.59 17.16
CA SER A 603 10.26 -0.48 17.84
C SER A 603 10.11 0.03 19.28
N ASP A 604 9.35 1.11 19.50
CA ASP A 604 9.10 1.63 20.86
C ASP A 604 8.47 0.58 21.79
N LEU A 605 7.65 -0.32 21.25
CA LEU A 605 6.97 -1.39 21.98
C LEU A 605 7.88 -2.61 22.18
N GLN A 606 8.81 -2.87 21.26
CA GLN A 606 9.86 -3.88 21.38
C GLN A 606 10.72 -3.59 22.61
N ASP A 607 11.23 -2.36 22.70
CA ASP A 607 12.10 -1.90 23.79
C ASP A 607 11.40 -1.95 25.16
N GLU A 608 10.20 -1.37 25.27
CA GLU A 608 9.48 -1.26 26.56
C GLU A 608 9.00 -2.62 27.10
N TYR A 609 8.41 -3.45 26.24
CA TYR A 609 7.79 -4.71 26.67
C TYR A 609 8.70 -5.93 26.53
N GLN A 610 9.88 -5.77 25.91
CA GLN A 610 10.81 -6.85 25.56
C GLN A 610 10.07 -7.91 24.74
N LEU A 611 9.56 -7.48 23.58
CA LEU A 611 8.81 -8.30 22.64
C LEU A 611 9.75 -8.98 21.64
N THR A 612 9.37 -10.17 21.21
CA THR A 612 9.93 -10.82 20.03
C THR A 612 8.91 -10.71 18.90
N TYR A 613 9.37 -10.39 17.69
CA TYR A 613 8.51 -10.26 16.51
C TYR A 613 8.82 -11.31 15.45
N LEU A 614 7.77 -11.91 14.89
CA LEU A 614 7.82 -12.52 13.56
C LEU A 614 7.16 -11.54 12.59
N PHE A 615 7.95 -10.81 11.83
CA PHE A 615 7.50 -9.72 10.97
C PHE A 615 7.35 -10.20 9.52
N ILE A 616 6.11 -10.41 9.09
CA ILE A 616 5.79 -10.90 7.75
C ILE A 616 5.57 -9.71 6.83
N SER A 617 6.31 -9.63 5.72
CA SER A 617 6.21 -8.54 4.74
C SER A 617 6.42 -9.03 3.31
N HIS A 618 6.00 -8.22 2.34
CA HIS A 618 6.47 -8.26 0.95
C HIS A 618 7.27 -6.99 0.57
N ASP A 619 7.15 -5.92 1.35
CA ASP A 619 7.98 -4.71 1.29
C ASP A 619 9.32 -5.01 1.98
N LEU A 620 10.42 -4.93 1.21
CA LEU A 620 11.78 -5.22 1.66
C LEU A 620 12.45 -4.01 2.33
N SER A 621 12.14 -2.78 1.92
CA SER A 621 12.68 -1.56 2.54
C SER A 621 12.22 -1.40 3.99
N VAL A 622 10.99 -1.83 4.29
CA VAL A 622 10.49 -1.97 5.66
C VAL A 622 11.24 -3.06 6.44
N VAL A 623 11.58 -4.17 5.79
CA VAL A 623 12.25 -5.31 6.43
C VAL A 623 13.69 -4.97 6.80
N GLU A 624 14.43 -4.32 5.90
CA GLU A 624 15.79 -3.82 6.19
C GLU A 624 15.80 -2.90 7.42
N HIS A 625 14.76 -2.07 7.54
CA HIS A 625 14.63 -1.09 8.61
C HIS A 625 14.25 -1.68 9.99
N ILE A 626 13.43 -2.75 10.07
CA ILE A 626 12.89 -3.24 11.35
C ILE A 626 13.45 -4.60 11.80
N CYS A 627 14.04 -5.40 10.92
CA CYS A 627 14.43 -6.77 11.24
C CYS A 627 15.89 -6.90 11.69
N ASP A 628 16.14 -7.76 12.67
CA ASP A 628 17.48 -8.25 12.98
C ASP A 628 17.95 -9.24 11.91
N ARG A 629 17.10 -10.22 11.60
CA ARG A 629 17.37 -11.31 10.65
C ARG A 629 16.22 -11.46 9.67
N VAL A 630 16.50 -12.04 8.52
CA VAL A 630 15.51 -12.27 7.46
C VAL A 630 15.53 -13.72 7.01
N ALA A 631 14.36 -14.35 6.92
CA ALA A 631 14.14 -15.63 6.26
C ALA A 631 13.32 -15.43 4.97
N VAL A 632 13.86 -15.87 3.84
CA VAL A 632 13.26 -15.75 2.51
C VAL A 632 12.49 -17.03 2.18
N MET A 633 11.20 -16.90 1.87
CA MET A 633 10.28 -18.02 1.67
C MET A 633 9.83 -18.14 0.20
N TYR A 634 9.93 -19.35 -0.35
CA TYR A 634 9.50 -19.70 -1.71
C TYR A 634 8.82 -21.07 -1.75
N LEU A 635 7.63 -21.15 -2.36
CA LEU A 635 6.80 -22.38 -2.49
C LEU A 635 6.80 -23.28 -1.23
N GLY A 636 6.44 -22.71 -0.09
CA GLY A 636 6.30 -23.42 1.18
C GLY A 636 7.60 -23.63 1.96
N ARG A 637 8.77 -23.26 1.43
CA ARG A 637 10.10 -23.49 2.00
C ARG A 637 10.83 -22.20 2.33
N ILE A 638 11.67 -22.22 3.37
CA ILE A 638 12.75 -21.24 3.51
C ILE A 638 13.84 -21.61 2.50
N VAL A 639 14.29 -20.63 1.69
CA VAL A 639 15.36 -20.79 0.70
C VAL A 639 16.62 -20.00 1.04
N GLU A 640 16.52 -19.05 1.96
CA GLU A 640 17.64 -18.31 2.51
C GLU A 640 17.31 -17.78 3.91
N GLN A 641 18.28 -17.68 4.81
CA GLN A 641 18.14 -17.06 6.13
C GLN A 641 19.49 -16.50 6.61
N ALA A 642 19.56 -15.22 7.00
CA ALA A 642 20.75 -14.62 7.62
C ALA A 642 20.40 -13.37 8.45
N GLU A 643 21.42 -12.70 9.00
CA GLU A 643 21.33 -11.31 9.45
C GLU A 643 20.90 -10.40 8.30
N THR A 644 20.08 -9.39 8.60
CA THR A 644 19.42 -8.55 7.58
C THR A 644 20.42 -7.88 6.62
N GLU A 645 21.55 -7.38 7.14
CA GLU A 645 22.59 -6.73 6.33
C GLU A 645 23.20 -7.69 5.29
N GLU A 646 23.40 -8.96 5.63
CA GLU A 646 23.98 -9.95 4.71
C GLU A 646 23.01 -10.31 3.58
N VAL A 647 21.73 -10.50 3.89
CA VAL A 647 20.69 -10.81 2.88
C VAL A 647 20.58 -9.68 1.84
N PHE A 648 20.74 -8.42 2.26
CA PHE A 648 20.56 -7.25 1.39
C PHE A 648 21.85 -6.85 0.63
N GLN A 649 23.04 -7.07 1.21
CA GLN A 649 24.31 -6.79 0.54
C GLN A 649 24.84 -7.96 -0.31
N ARG A 650 24.62 -9.21 0.11
CA ARG A 650 25.20 -10.43 -0.50
C ARG A 650 24.19 -11.59 -0.47
N PRO A 651 23.07 -11.50 -1.21
CA PRO A 651 22.07 -12.58 -1.25
C PRO A 651 22.71 -13.92 -1.66
N GLY A 652 22.47 -14.98 -0.88
CA GLY A 652 22.99 -16.33 -1.11
C GLY A 652 22.15 -17.20 -2.05
N HIS A 653 20.91 -16.78 -2.36
CA HIS A 653 20.01 -17.52 -3.24
C HIS A 653 19.49 -16.65 -4.41
N PRO A 654 19.50 -17.14 -5.68
CA PRO A 654 19.04 -16.41 -6.87
C PRO A 654 17.62 -15.83 -6.85
N TYR A 655 16.75 -16.31 -5.95
CA TYR A 655 15.43 -15.71 -5.74
C TYR A 655 15.52 -14.38 -4.99
N THR A 656 16.39 -14.31 -3.98
CA THR A 656 16.62 -13.13 -3.14
C THR A 656 17.21 -11.99 -3.96
N GLU A 657 18.20 -12.30 -4.81
CA GLU A 657 18.73 -11.38 -5.83
C GLU A 657 17.60 -10.79 -6.69
N ALA A 658 16.67 -11.63 -7.16
CA ALA A 658 15.56 -11.20 -7.99
C ALA A 658 14.51 -10.36 -7.22
N LEU A 659 14.22 -10.70 -5.96
CA LEU A 659 13.33 -9.91 -5.09
C LEU A 659 13.92 -8.50 -4.84
N LEU A 660 15.21 -8.41 -4.51
CA LEU A 660 15.91 -7.13 -4.27
C LEU A 660 15.93 -6.28 -5.55
N SER A 661 16.21 -6.89 -6.71
CA SER A 661 16.21 -6.19 -8.02
C SER A 661 14.83 -5.67 -8.48
N ALA A 662 13.76 -6.02 -7.76
CA ALA A 662 12.38 -5.60 -8.05
C ALA A 662 11.85 -4.52 -7.09
N VAL A 663 12.62 -4.10 -6.08
CA VAL A 663 12.21 -3.03 -5.17
C VAL A 663 12.39 -1.67 -5.88
N PRO A 664 11.38 -0.79 -5.92
CA PRO A 664 11.53 0.56 -6.46
C PRO A 664 12.45 1.41 -5.58
N VAL A 665 13.37 2.16 -6.18
CA VAL A 665 14.28 3.07 -5.48
C VAL A 665 13.72 4.50 -5.56
N PRO A 666 13.60 5.25 -4.45
CA PRO A 666 13.02 6.60 -4.43
C PRO A 666 13.99 7.68 -4.94
N ASP A 667 14.66 7.42 -6.06
CA ASP A 667 15.61 8.33 -6.73
C ASP A 667 15.32 8.37 -8.24
N PRO A 668 14.83 9.49 -8.81
CA PRO A 668 14.49 9.57 -10.22
C PRO A 668 15.72 9.58 -11.15
N HIS A 669 16.92 9.84 -10.64
CA HIS A 669 18.17 9.77 -11.44
C HIS A 669 18.62 8.34 -11.69
N LEU A 670 18.09 7.37 -10.93
CA LEU A 670 18.30 5.93 -11.13
C LEU A 670 17.21 5.28 -12.02
N ARG A 671 16.25 6.06 -12.54
CA ARG A 671 15.18 5.60 -13.43
C ARG A 671 15.73 4.87 -14.65
N GLY A 672 15.55 3.55 -14.69
CA GLY A 672 16.05 2.68 -15.77
C GLY A 672 17.54 2.31 -15.70
N ALA A 673 18.28 2.72 -14.66
CA ALA A 673 19.70 2.40 -14.50
C ALA A 673 19.95 1.01 -13.88
N GLY A 674 19.03 0.51 -13.05
CA GLY A 674 19.22 -0.71 -12.25
C GLY A 674 18.94 -2.03 -12.97
N ARG A 675 19.65 -3.10 -12.55
CA ARG A 675 19.65 -4.44 -13.16
C ARG A 675 18.42 -5.31 -12.79
N ARG A 676 17.21 -4.87 -13.13
CA ARG A 676 15.94 -5.57 -12.82
C ARG A 676 15.86 -7.00 -13.38
N ILE A 677 15.73 -8.01 -12.53
CA ILE A 677 15.62 -9.43 -12.93
C ILE A 677 14.16 -9.80 -13.20
N ARG A 678 13.81 -9.93 -14.49
CA ARG A 678 12.48 -10.39 -14.93
C ARG A 678 12.31 -11.91 -14.76
N LEU A 679 11.81 -12.34 -13.60
CA LEU A 679 11.34 -13.71 -13.38
C LEU A 679 10.14 -14.03 -14.30
N ALA A 680 10.03 -15.28 -14.78
CA ALA A 680 8.87 -15.74 -15.56
C ALA A 680 7.55 -15.67 -14.76
N ASP A 681 6.45 -15.30 -15.43
CA ASP A 681 5.22 -14.76 -14.82
C ASP A 681 4.68 -15.55 -13.62
N ASP A 682 4.24 -16.79 -13.83
CA ASP A 682 3.56 -17.58 -12.80
C ASP A 682 4.51 -18.15 -11.74
N LEU A 683 4.12 -18.01 -10.48
CA LEU A 683 4.52 -18.94 -9.41
C LEU A 683 4.02 -20.35 -9.78
N PRO A 684 4.88 -21.40 -9.77
CA PRO A 684 4.44 -22.76 -10.03
C PRO A 684 3.33 -23.22 -9.09
N ASP A 685 2.36 -23.98 -9.61
CA ASP A 685 1.22 -24.49 -8.83
C ASP A 685 1.69 -25.27 -7.58
N PRO A 686 1.41 -24.81 -6.34
CA PRO A 686 1.84 -25.51 -5.13
C PRO A 686 1.10 -26.83 -4.87
N ALA A 687 0.15 -27.22 -5.73
CA ALA A 687 -0.40 -28.58 -5.80
C ALA A 687 0.37 -29.52 -6.73
N ASN A 688 1.28 -29.00 -7.56
CA ASN A 688 2.16 -29.73 -8.46
C ASN A 688 3.51 -28.99 -8.63
N PRO A 689 4.33 -28.88 -7.56
CA PRO A 689 5.58 -28.13 -7.58
C PRO A 689 6.63 -28.77 -8.50
N PRO A 690 7.61 -28.00 -9.02
CA PRO A 690 8.67 -28.54 -9.86
C PRO A 690 9.54 -29.60 -9.16
N SER A 691 10.12 -30.50 -9.96
CA SER A 691 11.15 -31.45 -9.52
C SER A 691 12.44 -30.74 -9.10
N GLY A 692 13.28 -31.43 -8.34
CA GLY A 692 14.54 -30.90 -7.84
C GLY A 692 14.39 -29.62 -7.02
N CYS A 693 15.07 -28.56 -7.45
CA CYS A 693 14.96 -27.22 -6.89
C CYS A 693 13.63 -26.57 -7.34
N PRO A 694 12.72 -26.18 -6.42
CA PRO A 694 11.43 -25.60 -6.79
C PRO A 694 11.52 -24.29 -7.59
N PHE A 695 12.64 -23.56 -7.50
CA PHE A 695 12.88 -22.29 -8.21
C PHE A 695 13.49 -22.49 -9.62
N HIS A 696 13.90 -23.72 -10.00
CA HIS A 696 14.67 -23.94 -11.23
C HIS A 696 13.96 -23.51 -12.53
N THR A 697 12.63 -23.41 -12.52
CA THR A 697 11.81 -22.97 -13.66
C THR A 697 11.80 -21.45 -13.85
N ARG A 698 12.22 -20.68 -12.84
CA ARG A 698 12.27 -19.20 -12.84
C ARG A 698 13.67 -18.64 -12.59
N CYS A 699 14.61 -19.46 -12.14
CA CYS A 699 15.99 -19.07 -11.83
C CYS A 699 16.78 -18.67 -13.09
N PRO A 700 17.36 -17.44 -13.16
CA PRO A 700 18.22 -17.04 -14.28
C PRO A 700 19.52 -17.85 -14.31
N HIS A 701 20.03 -18.25 -13.14
CA HIS A 701 21.28 -19.02 -12.97
C HIS A 701 21.09 -20.54 -13.03
N ARG A 702 19.99 -21.03 -13.63
CA ARG A 702 19.64 -22.47 -13.68
C ARG A 702 20.69 -23.28 -14.45
N ARG A 703 21.39 -24.19 -13.77
CA ARG A 703 22.19 -25.25 -14.41
C ARG A 703 21.38 -26.55 -14.52
N ALA A 704 21.36 -27.15 -15.71
CA ALA A 704 20.50 -28.30 -16.01
C ALA A 704 20.86 -29.56 -15.20
N GLU A 705 22.14 -29.76 -14.89
CA GLU A 705 22.74 -30.99 -14.36
C GLU A 705 22.29 -31.39 -12.95
N ARG A 706 21.86 -30.43 -12.13
CA ARG A 706 21.40 -30.68 -10.75
C ARG A 706 20.07 -30.01 -10.40
N CYS A 707 19.80 -28.80 -10.89
CA CYS A 707 18.64 -28.03 -10.44
C CYS A 707 17.28 -28.66 -10.80
N ALA A 708 17.20 -29.48 -11.86
CA ALA A 708 15.96 -30.11 -12.30
C ALA A 708 15.60 -31.38 -11.53
N ASP A 709 16.60 -32.10 -11.01
CA ASP A 709 16.45 -33.45 -10.45
C ASP A 709 16.72 -33.49 -8.93
N GLU A 710 17.75 -32.78 -8.47
CA GLU A 710 18.11 -32.72 -7.04
C GLU A 710 17.48 -31.51 -6.35
N ARG A 711 16.92 -31.72 -5.16
CA ARG A 711 16.45 -30.63 -4.29
C ARG A 711 17.61 -30.15 -3.41
N PRO A 712 18.00 -28.87 -3.43
CA PRO A 712 19.00 -28.34 -2.52
C PRO A 712 18.45 -28.35 -1.08
N LEU A 713 19.36 -28.55 -0.12
CA LEU A 713 19.08 -28.40 1.31
C LEU A 713 19.45 -26.98 1.73
N LEU A 714 18.79 -26.46 2.76
CA LEU A 714 19.18 -25.22 3.42
C LEU A 714 20.48 -25.50 4.22
N GLN A 715 21.59 -24.90 3.80
CA GLN A 715 22.93 -25.16 4.34
C GLN A 715 23.72 -23.85 4.47
N LEU A 716 24.80 -23.86 5.27
CA LEU A 716 25.63 -22.67 5.45
C LEU A 716 26.25 -22.22 4.12
N SER A 717 26.05 -20.95 3.80
CA SER A 717 26.56 -20.28 2.60
C SER A 717 28.05 -19.96 2.77
N PRO A 718 28.97 -20.53 1.97
CA PRO A 718 30.41 -20.29 2.15
C PRO A 718 30.88 -18.87 1.78
N THR A 719 29.95 -18.00 1.34
CA THR A 719 30.16 -16.59 0.99
C THR A 719 29.66 -15.59 2.05
N GLY A 720 28.97 -16.07 3.09
CA GLY A 720 28.42 -15.24 4.18
C GLY A 720 29.02 -15.53 5.56
N SER A 721 28.33 -15.09 6.63
CA SER A 721 28.69 -15.41 8.02
C SER A 721 28.50 -16.89 8.38
N SER A 722 28.90 -17.25 9.60
CA SER A 722 28.60 -18.54 10.23
C SER A 722 27.10 -18.80 10.50
N GLU A 723 26.21 -17.83 10.27
CA GLU A 723 24.75 -17.99 10.38
C GLU A 723 24.03 -17.93 9.01
N HIS A 724 24.68 -17.50 7.92
CA HIS A 724 24.05 -17.37 6.62
C HIS A 724 23.72 -18.75 6.05
N LEU A 725 22.44 -19.07 5.94
CA LEU A 725 21.92 -20.28 5.33
C LEU A 725 21.34 -19.98 3.94
N ALA A 726 21.67 -20.79 2.94
CA ALA A 726 21.11 -20.73 1.59
C ALA A 726 20.75 -22.12 1.07
N ALA A 727 19.69 -22.22 0.25
CA ALA A 727 19.23 -23.44 -0.38
C ALA A 727 19.55 -23.45 -1.90
N CYS A 728 20.80 -23.16 -2.26
CA CYS A 728 21.28 -23.20 -3.65
C CYS A 728 22.36 -24.27 -3.84
N HIS A 729 22.30 -25.03 -4.94
CA HIS A 729 23.34 -26.00 -5.31
C HIS A 729 24.69 -25.37 -5.69
N TYR A 730 24.74 -24.05 -5.83
CA TYR A 730 25.85 -23.27 -6.39
C TYR A 730 26.08 -21.95 -5.62
N ALA A 731 25.71 -21.86 -4.33
CA ALA A 731 25.90 -20.64 -3.52
C ALA A 731 27.37 -20.18 -3.51
N ASP A 732 28.29 -21.15 -3.42
CA ASP A 732 29.74 -21.02 -3.47
C ASP A 732 30.27 -20.44 -4.79
N GLU A 733 29.52 -20.59 -5.89
CA GLU A 733 29.96 -20.27 -7.26
C GLU A 733 29.28 -19.04 -7.87
N LEU A 734 28.20 -18.55 -7.25
CA LEU A 734 27.39 -17.46 -7.80
C LEU A 734 27.71 -16.14 -7.11
N SER A 735 28.23 -15.19 -7.89
CA SER A 735 28.30 -13.77 -7.48
C SER A 735 26.94 -13.13 -7.74
N LEU A 736 26.10 -13.06 -6.70
CA LEU A 736 24.75 -12.49 -6.76
C LEU A 736 24.78 -11.03 -6.28
N ALA A 737 24.03 -10.16 -6.94
CA ALA A 737 23.99 -8.73 -6.64
C ALA A 737 23.04 -8.40 -5.48
N GLY A 738 23.56 -7.74 -4.44
CA GLY A 738 22.75 -7.05 -3.42
C GLY A 738 22.37 -5.63 -3.85
N VAL A 739 21.71 -4.88 -2.96
CA VAL A 739 21.27 -3.50 -3.26
C VAL A 739 22.45 -2.52 -3.43
N ALA A 740 23.57 -2.79 -2.77
CA ALA A 740 24.73 -1.92 -2.74
C ALA A 740 25.53 -1.84 -4.07
N ASP A 741 25.16 -2.63 -5.09
CA ASP A 741 25.85 -2.67 -6.39
C ASP A 741 24.91 -2.37 -7.58
N PRO A 742 24.31 -1.15 -7.66
CA PRO A 742 23.35 -0.80 -8.70
C PRO A 742 23.96 -0.59 -10.10
N LEU A 743 25.27 -0.79 -10.27
CA LEU A 743 26.03 -0.43 -11.48
C LEU A 743 26.89 -1.59 -12.06
N SER A 744 26.69 -2.85 -11.61
CA SER A 744 27.43 -4.05 -12.04
C SER A 744 26.77 -4.87 -13.15
#